data_AF-A0AAU5AXE8-F1
#
_entry.id   AF-A0AAU5AXE8-F1
#
_cell.length_a   1.000
_cell.length_b   1.000
_cell.length_c   1.000
_cell.angle_alpha   90.00
_cell.angle_beta   90.00
_cell.angle_gamma   90.00
#
_symmetry.space_group_name_H-M   'P 1'
#
loop_
_entity.id
_entity.type
_entity.pdbx_description
1 polymer ?
#
loop_
_entity_poly.entity_id
_entity_poly.type
_entity_poly.pdbx_seq_one_letter_code
_entity_poly.pdbx_strand_id
1 'polypeptide(L)'
;MRATYRQWHEVLSIEFFGADHALQSAVLYVDDEIERQLAEFYGIETGLAQAVAGELNWSDPERPLFSHVQRECVQWVNNGTEEPPPSLPVLALSVLAATRMASSDGMLRSNFYGRWIQVFGEQLSGYRANKLEKAFEDVAEMWAQLDSWLEDTGGLFGTSTVSTDDFYWKIGFPISQALVRGSDRQILTRFFATTRLRPRNRTEVSGRELLRRLRVWTAGRERDLSPRLMEELAGAGDTGETLITSLLKRLADDWDGTLHEPEQGHRRRALGLRLMVADRGRRLDWLAEAVEARPETEVTLSGGRTFTLRKEYGDVYGGLESLRPSPQQLAHGICLEGEALVLEWVPQDVVLLRMHPYLGEWVSTEYFEPGEQHWILAADSAVGEVRSMVNALGGRTVRETAAPVVGWKLFKGVRAVNGGAFTSTLDRGGAHAHVLEPQIRQHADLSGGLRIASEYKVGSGVAGHFLRGGGPDLLLPASESPDGRVEVVLDGRTEKLRADPRIPFPLCLVPLDEGEHRVGTAQSSQVFTLYDGLHEGLPPRTGMLGYDCNGTARRELSEVGNSGAVIRGAYAPDSIRLPRTELVRSDVLEAVLIDPCGSARRVKQQSVPAWMVTRLPEDARGSCLEVEVPEGYVWLVYRTTARWSVRALAAAADIPAPAPSHDDYAWAHAVLSAAERSHTPVWLSYVAAAEVIAGKRGA
;
A
#
# COMPACT_ATOMS: atom_id res chain seq x y z
N MET A 1 23.20 -21.75 -44.45
CA MET A 1 21.78 -21.32 -44.56
C MET A 1 21.52 -20.59 -45.87
N ARG A 2 20.32 -20.73 -46.43
CA ARG A 2 19.82 -20.02 -47.63
C ARG A 2 19.65 -18.52 -47.35
N ALA A 3 19.63 -17.72 -48.43
CA ALA A 3 19.51 -16.27 -48.33
C ALA A 3 18.22 -15.81 -47.64
N THR A 4 17.07 -16.44 -47.96
CA THR A 4 15.77 -16.08 -47.38
C THR A 4 15.68 -16.35 -45.89
N TYR A 5 16.30 -17.41 -45.39
CA TYR A 5 16.38 -17.68 -43.95
C TYR A 5 17.18 -16.59 -43.22
N ARG A 6 18.30 -16.15 -43.80
CA ARG A 6 19.14 -15.08 -43.23
C ARG A 6 18.41 -13.73 -43.23
N GLN A 7 17.65 -13.41 -44.27
CA GLN A 7 16.82 -12.21 -44.31
C GLN A 7 15.80 -12.19 -43.17
N TRP A 8 15.11 -13.31 -42.94
CA TRP A 8 14.21 -13.42 -41.78
C TRP A 8 14.94 -13.29 -40.45
N HIS A 9 16.13 -13.89 -40.30
CA HIS A 9 16.94 -13.74 -39.08
C HIS A 9 17.31 -12.28 -38.82
N GLU A 10 17.74 -11.54 -39.84
CA GLU A 10 18.12 -10.12 -39.73
C GLU A 10 16.91 -9.25 -39.33
N VAL A 11 15.77 -9.40 -40.01
CA VAL A 11 14.54 -8.66 -39.70
C VAL A 11 14.06 -8.94 -38.28
N LEU A 12 14.01 -10.21 -37.87
CA LEU A 12 13.59 -10.57 -36.52
C LEU A 12 14.57 -10.06 -35.45
N SER A 13 15.86 -10.03 -35.77
CA SER A 13 16.90 -9.50 -34.86
C SER A 13 16.71 -8.01 -34.63
N ILE A 14 16.45 -7.24 -35.69
CA ILE A 14 16.21 -5.79 -35.58
C ILE A 14 14.92 -5.51 -34.80
N GLU A 15 13.83 -6.19 -35.16
CA GLU A 15 12.51 -5.82 -34.65
C GLU A 15 12.23 -6.27 -33.22
N PHE A 16 12.79 -7.39 -32.80
CA PHE A 16 12.53 -7.94 -31.46
C PHE A 16 13.71 -7.83 -30.50
N PHE A 17 14.91 -7.57 -31.02
CA PHE A 17 16.16 -7.53 -30.23
C PHE A 17 17.05 -6.33 -30.60
N GLY A 18 16.50 -5.30 -31.25
CA GLY A 18 17.20 -4.04 -31.48
C GLY A 18 17.49 -3.24 -30.20
N ALA A 19 18.26 -2.17 -30.33
CA ALA A 19 18.67 -1.31 -29.21
C ALA A 19 17.50 -0.69 -28.42
N ASP A 20 16.34 -0.53 -29.05
CA ASP A 20 15.13 0.00 -28.41
C ASP A 20 14.55 -0.94 -27.34
N HIS A 21 14.91 -2.22 -27.38
CA HIS A 21 14.49 -3.24 -26.41
C HIS A 21 15.45 -3.38 -25.22
N ALA A 22 16.53 -2.58 -25.16
CA ALA A 22 17.50 -2.66 -24.07
C ALA A 22 16.84 -2.42 -22.69
N LEU A 23 17.10 -3.34 -21.75
CA LEU A 23 16.59 -3.44 -20.39
C LEU A 23 15.09 -3.69 -20.27
N GLN A 24 14.44 -4.07 -21.38
CA GLN A 24 13.03 -4.38 -21.44
C GLN A 24 12.83 -5.89 -21.59
N SER A 25 11.79 -6.45 -20.97
CA SER A 25 11.37 -7.83 -21.24
C SER A 25 11.15 -8.08 -22.74
N ALA A 26 12.00 -8.91 -23.35
CA ALA A 26 11.96 -9.28 -24.75
C ALA A 26 10.85 -10.30 -24.99
N VAL A 27 9.93 -9.99 -25.90
CA VAL A 27 8.83 -10.87 -26.30
C VAL A 27 8.87 -11.08 -27.81
N LEU A 28 9.15 -12.30 -28.26
CA LEU A 28 9.15 -12.67 -29.67
C LEU A 28 7.72 -13.01 -30.11
N TYR A 29 6.86 -12.01 -30.28
CA TYR A 29 5.47 -12.22 -30.73
C TYR A 29 5.38 -12.21 -32.27
N VAL A 30 4.95 -13.32 -32.86
CA VAL A 30 4.72 -13.43 -34.31
C VAL A 30 3.37 -14.13 -34.59
N ASP A 31 2.50 -13.44 -35.32
CA ASP A 31 1.28 -14.00 -35.92
C ASP A 31 1.22 -13.76 -37.43
N ASP A 32 0.14 -14.20 -38.09
CA ASP A 32 -0.02 -14.08 -39.54
C ASP A 32 -0.03 -12.61 -40.02
N GLU A 33 -0.48 -11.67 -39.17
CA GLU A 33 -0.49 -10.25 -39.51
C GLU A 33 0.91 -9.65 -39.40
N ILE A 34 1.61 -9.92 -38.31
CA ILE A 34 2.99 -9.46 -38.09
C ILE A 34 3.93 -10.06 -39.14
N GLU A 35 3.84 -11.36 -39.44
CA GLU A 35 4.63 -11.98 -40.52
C GLU A 35 4.44 -11.23 -41.84
N ARG A 36 3.19 -10.96 -42.22
CA ARG A 36 2.88 -10.23 -43.45
C ARG A 36 3.42 -8.79 -43.43
N GLN A 37 3.23 -8.07 -42.32
CA GLN A 37 3.72 -6.69 -42.19
C GLN A 37 5.24 -6.61 -42.31
N LEU A 38 5.97 -7.51 -41.65
CA LEU A 38 7.43 -7.59 -41.74
C LEU A 38 7.89 -7.96 -43.16
N ALA A 39 7.24 -8.94 -43.78
CA ALA A 39 7.55 -9.34 -45.15
C ALA A 39 7.31 -8.18 -46.15
N GLU A 40 6.21 -7.44 -46.02
CA GLU A 40 5.89 -6.29 -46.86
C GLU A 40 6.86 -5.13 -46.64
N PHE A 41 7.16 -4.78 -45.39
CA PHE A 41 8.03 -3.66 -45.03
C PHE A 41 9.48 -3.88 -45.47
N TYR A 42 10.01 -5.10 -45.30
CA TYR A 42 11.39 -5.46 -45.66
C TYR A 42 11.53 -6.08 -47.06
N GLY A 43 10.43 -6.22 -47.81
CA GLY A 43 10.44 -6.74 -49.18
C GLY A 43 10.80 -8.23 -49.29
N ILE A 44 10.40 -9.06 -48.33
CA ILE A 44 10.66 -10.50 -48.33
C ILE A 44 9.55 -11.24 -49.08
N GLU A 45 9.87 -11.85 -50.22
CA GLU A 45 8.89 -12.56 -51.04
C GLU A 45 8.49 -13.95 -50.50
N THR A 46 9.36 -14.57 -49.69
CA THR A 46 9.16 -15.93 -49.17
C THR A 46 8.70 -15.88 -47.72
N GLY A 47 7.53 -16.45 -47.41
CA GLY A 47 7.02 -16.53 -46.04
C GLY A 47 7.97 -17.28 -45.09
N LEU A 48 7.87 -16.99 -43.80
CA LEU A 48 8.74 -17.50 -42.74
C LEU A 48 8.74 -19.04 -42.71
N ALA A 49 7.55 -19.64 -42.81
CA ALA A 49 7.40 -21.09 -42.82
C ALA A 49 8.18 -21.76 -43.97
N GLN A 50 8.13 -21.16 -45.17
CA GLN A 50 8.83 -21.68 -46.34
C GLN A 50 10.35 -21.47 -46.25
N ALA A 51 10.79 -20.35 -45.66
CA ALA A 51 12.19 -20.09 -45.40
C ALA A 51 12.79 -21.14 -44.44
N VAL A 52 12.10 -21.45 -43.33
CA VAL A 52 12.52 -22.49 -42.38
C VAL A 52 12.43 -23.89 -43.00
N ALA A 53 11.36 -24.18 -43.75
CA ALA A 53 11.21 -25.46 -44.46
C ALA A 53 12.38 -25.77 -45.40
N GLY A 54 12.97 -24.73 -46.00
CA GLY A 54 14.14 -24.83 -46.87
C GLY A 54 15.43 -25.30 -46.18
N GLU A 55 15.51 -25.22 -44.85
CA GLU A 55 16.66 -25.65 -44.03
C GLU A 55 16.46 -27.05 -43.41
N LEU A 56 15.27 -27.65 -43.52
CA LEU A 56 14.97 -28.95 -42.89
C LEU A 56 15.66 -30.12 -43.61
N ASN A 57 16.24 -31.03 -42.84
CA ASN A 57 16.86 -32.25 -43.35
C ASN A 57 15.85 -33.41 -43.48
N TRP A 58 15.15 -33.43 -44.61
CA TRP A 58 14.25 -34.52 -44.96
C TRP A 58 14.95 -35.76 -45.51
N SER A 59 16.14 -35.58 -46.10
CA SER A 59 16.86 -36.61 -46.85
C SER A 59 17.59 -37.64 -45.99
N ASP A 60 18.01 -37.26 -44.79
CA ASP A 60 18.78 -38.12 -43.89
C ASP A 60 17.95 -38.49 -42.65
N PRO A 61 17.56 -39.77 -42.47
CA PRO A 61 16.83 -40.23 -41.29
C PRO A 61 17.66 -40.21 -40.01
N GLU A 62 18.98 -40.34 -40.10
CA GLU A 62 19.89 -40.49 -38.96
C GLU A 62 20.33 -39.13 -38.39
N ARG A 63 20.11 -38.05 -39.13
CA ARG A 63 20.41 -36.69 -38.67
C ARG A 63 19.16 -35.98 -38.12
N PRO A 64 19.33 -35.14 -37.08
CA PRO A 64 18.27 -34.26 -36.60
C PRO A 64 17.69 -33.40 -37.73
N LEU A 65 16.38 -33.14 -37.65
CA LEU A 65 15.67 -32.40 -38.70
C LEU A 65 16.22 -30.97 -38.85
N PHE A 66 16.60 -30.34 -37.74
CA PHE A 66 17.19 -29.00 -37.68
C PHE A 66 18.73 -29.00 -37.67
N SER A 67 19.37 -30.07 -38.11
CA SER A 67 20.84 -30.23 -38.05
C SER A 67 21.65 -29.13 -38.76
N HIS A 68 21.07 -28.44 -39.75
CA HIS A 68 21.70 -27.26 -40.35
C HIS A 68 21.71 -26.06 -39.39
N VAL A 69 20.56 -25.74 -38.80
CA VAL A 69 20.41 -24.63 -37.84
C VAL A 69 21.24 -24.88 -36.57
N GLN A 70 21.21 -26.10 -36.04
CA GLN A 70 22.01 -26.49 -34.87
C GLN A 70 23.52 -26.28 -35.10
N ARG A 71 24.02 -26.63 -36.30
CA ARG A 71 25.45 -26.42 -36.64
C ARG A 71 25.82 -24.94 -36.62
N GLU A 72 24.95 -24.08 -37.13
CA GLU A 72 25.18 -22.63 -37.14
C GLU A 72 25.11 -22.06 -35.73
N CYS A 73 24.20 -22.55 -34.87
CA CYS A 73 24.16 -22.18 -33.46
C CYS A 73 25.46 -22.55 -32.73
N VAL A 74 26.00 -23.75 -32.98
CA VAL A 74 27.31 -24.16 -32.43
C VAL A 74 28.44 -23.24 -32.92
N GLN A 75 28.44 -22.85 -34.20
CA GLN A 75 29.44 -21.92 -34.72
C GLN A 75 29.31 -20.53 -34.10
N TRP A 76 28.07 -20.06 -33.93
CA TRP A 76 27.76 -18.78 -33.30
C TRP A 76 28.25 -18.71 -31.85
N VAL A 77 28.04 -19.76 -31.04
CA VAL A 77 28.60 -19.85 -29.68
C VAL A 77 30.13 -19.72 -29.68
N ASN A 78 30.80 -20.37 -30.64
CA ASN A 78 32.27 -20.32 -30.75
C ASN A 78 32.81 -18.96 -31.22
N ASN A 79 31.99 -18.13 -31.86
CA ASN A 79 32.39 -16.87 -32.48
C ASN A 79 32.05 -15.62 -31.64
N GLY A 80 31.57 -15.78 -30.40
CA GLY A 80 31.47 -14.69 -29.43
C GLY A 80 30.06 -14.12 -29.17
N THR A 81 29.00 -14.73 -29.72
CA THR A 81 27.59 -14.44 -29.37
C THR A 81 27.17 -12.96 -29.35
N GLU A 82 27.75 -12.11 -30.20
CA GLU A 82 27.46 -10.67 -30.25
C GLU A 82 26.05 -10.35 -30.82
N GLU A 83 25.54 -11.21 -31.70
CA GLU A 83 24.23 -11.09 -32.35
C GLU A 83 23.24 -12.15 -31.83
N PRO A 84 21.92 -12.00 -32.03
CA PRO A 84 20.92 -13.02 -31.67
C PRO A 84 21.20 -14.40 -32.29
N PRO A 85 20.79 -15.51 -31.65
CA PRO A 85 21.12 -16.85 -32.12
C PRO A 85 20.53 -17.14 -33.52
N PRO A 86 21.24 -17.93 -34.36
CA PRO A 86 20.77 -18.28 -35.72
C PRO A 86 19.44 -19.05 -35.77
N SER A 87 19.00 -19.59 -34.63
CA SER A 87 17.72 -20.28 -34.48
C SER A 87 16.50 -19.35 -34.51
N LEU A 88 16.69 -18.02 -34.49
CA LEU A 88 15.59 -17.07 -34.32
C LEU A 88 14.40 -17.25 -35.29
N PRO A 89 14.59 -17.50 -36.61
CA PRO A 89 13.46 -17.82 -37.50
C PRO A 89 12.69 -19.08 -37.14
N VAL A 90 13.35 -20.12 -36.61
CA VAL A 90 12.69 -21.34 -36.12
C VAL A 90 11.86 -21.03 -34.87
N LEU A 91 12.41 -20.22 -33.96
CA LEU A 91 11.72 -19.80 -32.74
C LEU A 91 10.47 -18.96 -33.09
N ALA A 92 10.60 -17.98 -33.98
CA ALA A 92 9.48 -17.17 -34.48
C ALA A 92 8.39 -18.04 -35.12
N LEU A 93 8.77 -19.05 -35.90
CA LEU A 93 7.82 -19.98 -36.50
C LEU A 93 7.07 -20.83 -35.45
N SER A 94 7.74 -21.18 -34.35
CA SER A 94 7.11 -21.90 -33.25
C SER A 94 6.07 -21.03 -32.51
N VAL A 95 6.30 -19.71 -32.43
CA VAL A 95 5.33 -18.74 -31.91
C VAL A 95 4.16 -18.59 -32.87
N LEU A 96 4.41 -18.51 -34.18
CA LEU A 96 3.35 -18.48 -35.21
C LEU A 96 2.44 -19.73 -35.12
N ALA A 97 3.03 -20.90 -34.86
CA ALA A 97 2.24 -22.11 -34.61
C ALA A 97 1.36 -21.98 -33.35
N ALA A 98 1.89 -21.37 -32.28
CA ALA A 98 1.15 -21.12 -31.03
C ALA A 98 0.07 -20.05 -31.18
N THR A 99 0.24 -19.03 -32.03
CA THR A 99 -0.81 -18.02 -32.30
C THR A 99 -1.97 -18.61 -33.08
N ARG A 100 -1.71 -19.51 -34.04
CA ARG A 100 -2.75 -20.25 -34.78
C ARG A 100 -3.53 -21.27 -33.95
N MET A 101 -3.07 -21.64 -32.75
CA MET A 101 -3.87 -22.43 -31.81
C MET A 101 -5.03 -21.62 -31.23
N ALA A 102 -4.78 -20.35 -30.89
CA ALA A 102 -5.74 -19.51 -30.18
C ALA A 102 -6.99 -19.21 -31.04
N SER A 103 -6.86 -19.24 -32.37
CA SER A 103 -7.98 -19.07 -33.30
C SER A 103 -8.98 -20.25 -33.33
N SER A 104 -8.77 -21.34 -32.57
CA SER A 104 -9.65 -22.52 -32.57
C SER A 104 -9.52 -23.37 -31.29
N ASP A 105 -10.64 -23.64 -30.60
CA ASP A 105 -10.81 -24.66 -29.53
C ASP A 105 -9.63 -24.84 -28.54
N GLY A 106 -9.26 -23.79 -27.81
CA GLY A 106 -8.51 -23.85 -26.55
C GLY A 106 -7.07 -24.41 -26.59
N MET A 107 -6.35 -24.24 -25.47
CA MET A 107 -4.94 -24.63 -25.34
C MET A 107 -4.74 -26.07 -24.83
N LEU A 108 -5.03 -27.07 -25.66
CA LEU A 108 -4.57 -28.44 -25.42
C LEU A 108 -3.20 -28.70 -26.06
N ARG A 109 -2.32 -29.46 -25.38
CA ARG A 109 -1.00 -29.84 -25.93
C ARG A 109 -1.09 -30.54 -27.29
N SER A 110 -2.14 -31.33 -27.49
CA SER A 110 -2.44 -31.98 -28.77
C SER A 110 -2.69 -31.00 -29.92
N ASN A 111 -3.20 -29.80 -29.60
CA ASN A 111 -3.52 -28.79 -30.60
C ASN A 111 -2.24 -28.09 -31.08
N PHE A 112 -1.21 -27.95 -30.22
CA PHE A 112 0.05 -27.30 -30.61
C PHE A 112 0.79 -28.07 -31.69
N TYR A 113 1.10 -29.35 -31.48
CA TYR A 113 1.84 -30.14 -32.46
C TYR A 113 1.10 -30.26 -33.79
N GLY A 114 -0.23 -30.33 -33.76
CA GLY A 114 -1.05 -30.27 -34.96
C GLY A 114 -0.84 -28.97 -35.74
N ARG A 115 -0.83 -27.81 -35.07
CA ARG A 115 -0.56 -26.51 -35.71
C ARG A 115 0.88 -26.40 -36.20
N TRP A 116 1.85 -26.87 -35.42
CA TRP A 116 3.26 -26.92 -35.82
C TRP A 116 3.45 -27.69 -37.13
N ILE A 117 2.85 -28.88 -37.26
CA ILE A 117 2.90 -29.69 -38.49
C ILE A 117 2.23 -28.97 -39.67
N GLN A 118 1.06 -28.36 -39.44
CA GLN A 118 0.31 -27.64 -40.47
C GLN A 118 1.02 -26.39 -40.98
N VAL A 119 1.81 -25.72 -40.15
CA VAL A 119 2.60 -24.54 -40.56
C VAL A 119 3.60 -24.91 -41.68
N PHE A 120 4.10 -26.14 -41.69
CA PHE A 120 4.95 -26.67 -42.77
C PHE A 120 4.16 -27.22 -43.97
N GLY A 121 2.82 -27.16 -43.95
CA GLY A 121 1.97 -27.72 -45.00
C GLY A 121 1.92 -29.25 -45.02
N GLU A 122 2.35 -29.90 -43.94
CA GLU A 122 2.40 -31.36 -43.84
C GLU A 122 1.08 -31.95 -43.31
N GLN A 123 0.83 -33.22 -43.61
CA GLN A 123 -0.34 -33.94 -43.08
C GLN A 123 -0.15 -34.24 -41.59
N LEU A 124 -1.24 -34.23 -40.81
CA LEU A 124 -1.23 -34.46 -39.36
C LEU A 124 -0.78 -35.87 -38.95
N SER A 125 -0.68 -36.79 -39.89
CA SER A 125 -0.26 -38.17 -39.66
C SER A 125 0.79 -38.60 -40.67
N GLY A 126 1.62 -39.58 -40.29
CA GLY A 126 2.66 -40.14 -41.14
C GLY A 126 4.08 -39.84 -40.65
N TYR A 127 5.07 -40.27 -41.45
CA TYR A 127 6.48 -40.19 -41.07
C TYR A 127 6.96 -38.74 -40.83
N ARG A 128 6.57 -37.80 -41.70
CA ARG A 128 6.99 -36.40 -41.59
C ARG A 128 6.39 -35.69 -40.36
N ALA A 129 5.11 -35.96 -40.07
CA ALA A 129 4.44 -35.50 -38.85
C ALA A 129 5.18 -35.93 -37.59
N ASN A 130 5.46 -37.24 -37.46
CA ASN A 130 6.18 -37.80 -36.33
C ASN A 130 7.62 -37.26 -36.22
N LYS A 131 8.29 -37.01 -37.35
CA LYS A 131 9.64 -36.42 -37.37
C LYS A 131 9.62 -34.98 -36.88
N LEU A 132 8.63 -34.17 -37.28
CA LEU A 132 8.44 -32.79 -36.82
C LEU A 132 8.10 -32.69 -35.33
N GLU A 133 7.25 -33.59 -34.82
CA GLU A 133 6.91 -33.64 -33.40
C GLU A 133 8.13 -33.97 -32.54
N LYS A 134 8.92 -34.99 -32.94
CA LYS A 134 10.15 -35.36 -32.22
C LYS A 134 11.21 -34.26 -32.30
N ALA A 135 11.39 -33.64 -33.46
CA ALA A 135 12.34 -32.56 -33.67
C ALA A 135 12.02 -31.29 -32.86
N PHE A 136 10.86 -31.21 -32.21
CA PHE A 136 10.54 -30.10 -31.33
C PHE A 136 11.40 -30.07 -30.06
N GLU A 137 12.03 -31.18 -29.68
CA GLU A 137 13.06 -31.18 -28.62
C GLU A 137 14.24 -30.27 -28.99
N ASP A 138 14.68 -30.31 -30.26
CA ASP A 138 15.72 -29.42 -30.77
C ASP A 138 15.29 -27.94 -30.66
N VAL A 139 14.00 -27.64 -30.88
CA VAL A 139 13.46 -26.27 -30.80
C VAL A 139 13.42 -25.78 -29.34
N ALA A 140 13.11 -26.66 -28.39
CA ALA A 140 13.16 -26.32 -26.96
C ALA A 140 14.59 -26.00 -26.50
N GLU A 141 15.59 -26.73 -26.98
CA GLU A 141 17.01 -26.40 -26.74
C GLU A 141 17.40 -25.03 -27.35
N MET A 142 16.86 -24.69 -28.53
CA MET A 142 17.08 -23.38 -29.14
C MET A 142 16.46 -22.24 -28.32
N TRP A 143 15.32 -22.46 -27.66
CA TRP A 143 14.73 -21.49 -26.72
C TRP A 143 15.62 -21.28 -25.50
N ALA A 144 16.17 -22.36 -24.93
CA ALA A 144 17.13 -22.26 -23.81
C ALA A 144 18.41 -21.52 -24.21
N GLN A 145 18.88 -21.67 -25.47
CA GLN A 145 20.01 -20.90 -25.98
C GLN A 145 19.70 -19.40 -26.10
N LEU A 146 18.49 -19.04 -26.55
CA LEU A 146 18.05 -17.63 -26.57
C LEU A 146 17.97 -17.05 -25.16
N ASP A 147 17.45 -17.82 -24.20
CA ASP A 147 17.35 -17.44 -22.79
C ASP A 147 18.73 -17.13 -22.19
N SER A 148 19.68 -18.07 -22.27
CA SER A 148 21.06 -17.83 -21.80
C SER A 148 21.70 -16.62 -22.47
N TRP A 149 21.48 -16.41 -23.77
CA TRP A 149 22.05 -15.27 -24.47
C TRP A 149 21.51 -13.92 -23.97
N LEU A 150 20.20 -13.83 -23.69
CA LEU A 150 19.59 -12.63 -23.12
C LEU A 150 20.10 -12.36 -21.69
N GLU A 151 20.37 -13.41 -20.92
CA GLU A 151 20.99 -13.28 -19.59
C GLU A 151 22.45 -12.82 -19.68
N ASP A 152 23.26 -13.45 -20.52
CA ASP A 152 24.69 -13.16 -20.70
C ASP A 152 24.94 -11.75 -21.23
N THR A 153 24.03 -11.23 -22.05
CA THR A 153 24.11 -9.87 -22.60
C THR A 153 23.62 -8.79 -21.61
N GLY A 154 23.21 -9.17 -20.40
CA GLY A 154 22.90 -8.22 -19.31
C GLY A 154 21.77 -7.25 -19.63
N GLY A 155 20.85 -7.63 -20.52
CA GLY A 155 19.74 -6.82 -20.95
C GLY A 155 20.03 -5.86 -22.12
N LEU A 156 21.20 -5.93 -22.78
CA LEU A 156 21.50 -5.09 -23.96
C LEU A 156 20.49 -5.28 -25.10
N PHE A 157 19.95 -6.49 -25.26
CA PHE A 157 18.98 -6.85 -26.27
C PHE A 157 17.61 -7.21 -25.67
N GLY A 158 17.38 -6.78 -24.43
CA GLY A 158 16.21 -7.09 -23.61
C GLY A 158 16.44 -8.21 -22.59
N THR A 159 15.51 -8.36 -21.66
CA THR A 159 15.53 -9.40 -20.60
C THR A 159 14.65 -10.57 -21.00
N SER A 160 15.06 -11.79 -20.67
CA SER A 160 14.32 -12.97 -21.09
C SER A 160 12.93 -13.04 -20.46
N THR A 161 11.92 -13.31 -21.29
CA THR A 161 10.57 -13.68 -20.84
C THR A 161 10.28 -15.18 -20.93
N VAL A 162 11.29 -15.98 -21.26
CA VAL A 162 11.20 -17.42 -21.48
C VAL A 162 10.97 -18.12 -20.13
N SER A 163 9.91 -18.94 -20.00
CA SER A 163 9.60 -19.61 -18.72
C SER A 163 10.27 -20.97 -18.60
N THR A 164 11.21 -21.12 -17.67
CA THR A 164 11.93 -22.38 -17.39
C THR A 164 11.15 -23.37 -16.51
N ASP A 165 9.85 -23.15 -16.27
CA ASP A 165 9.04 -24.01 -15.40
C ASP A 165 8.94 -25.44 -15.96
N ASP A 166 9.35 -26.42 -15.14
CA ASP A 166 9.47 -27.85 -15.49
C ASP A 166 8.19 -28.46 -16.09
N PHE A 167 7.02 -27.90 -15.77
CA PHE A 167 5.73 -28.47 -16.17
C PHE A 167 5.41 -28.28 -17.67
N TYR A 168 6.00 -27.28 -18.36
CA TYR A 168 5.70 -26.95 -19.76
C TYR A 168 6.92 -26.91 -20.69
N TRP A 169 8.08 -27.41 -20.24
CA TRP A 169 9.39 -27.13 -20.82
C TRP A 169 9.54 -27.22 -22.35
N LYS A 170 8.75 -28.05 -23.06
CA LYS A 170 8.83 -28.12 -24.54
C LYS A 170 8.07 -26.99 -25.23
N ILE A 171 6.77 -26.87 -24.99
CA ILE A 171 5.87 -25.99 -25.74
C ILE A 171 5.46 -24.72 -24.98
N GLY A 172 5.84 -24.62 -23.69
CA GLY A 172 5.51 -23.48 -22.83
C GLY A 172 6.15 -22.19 -23.34
N PHE A 173 7.36 -22.27 -23.90
CA PHE A 173 8.08 -21.13 -24.46
C PHE A 173 7.26 -20.44 -25.56
N PRO A 174 6.95 -21.07 -26.72
CA PRO A 174 6.20 -20.40 -27.76
C PRO A 174 4.79 -19.99 -27.33
N ILE A 175 4.13 -20.77 -26.46
CA ILE A 175 2.80 -20.42 -25.95
C ILE A 175 2.87 -19.12 -25.12
N SER A 176 3.88 -18.96 -24.26
CA SER A 176 4.06 -17.75 -23.44
C SER A 176 4.31 -16.50 -24.26
N GLN A 177 5.13 -16.62 -25.31
CA GLN A 177 5.41 -15.51 -26.23
C GLN A 177 4.16 -15.12 -27.02
N ALA A 178 3.27 -16.06 -27.27
CA ALA A 178 2.06 -15.85 -28.04
C ALA A 178 0.91 -15.26 -27.18
N LEU A 179 1.01 -15.26 -25.84
CA LEU A 179 -0.06 -14.78 -24.95
C LEU A 179 -0.25 -13.26 -24.95
N VAL A 180 0.84 -12.50 -25.07
CA VAL A 180 0.84 -11.04 -24.90
C VAL A 180 1.40 -10.40 -26.17
N ARG A 181 0.60 -9.56 -26.83
CA ARG A 181 1.02 -8.77 -28.00
C ARG A 181 1.86 -7.56 -27.59
N GLY A 182 2.55 -6.95 -28.55
CA GLY A 182 3.21 -5.65 -28.33
C GLY A 182 2.24 -4.56 -27.86
N SER A 183 1.04 -4.48 -28.44
CA SER A 183 -0.02 -3.56 -28.01
C SER A 183 -0.50 -3.84 -26.58
N ASP A 184 -0.63 -5.13 -26.22
CA ASP A 184 -1.01 -5.53 -24.86
C ASP A 184 0.04 -5.04 -23.86
N ARG A 185 1.32 -5.03 -24.23
CA ARG A 185 2.41 -4.57 -23.36
C ARG A 185 2.31 -3.08 -23.03
N GLN A 186 1.98 -2.24 -24.00
CA GLN A 186 1.70 -0.82 -23.75
C GLN A 186 0.58 -0.67 -22.71
N ILE A 187 -0.50 -1.44 -22.88
CA ILE A 187 -1.64 -1.43 -21.96
C ILE A 187 -1.26 -1.99 -20.59
N LEU A 188 -0.43 -3.05 -20.54
CA LEU A 188 0.05 -3.67 -19.30
C LEU A 188 0.97 -2.74 -18.50
N THR A 189 1.85 -1.97 -19.15
CA THR A 189 2.67 -0.96 -18.43
C THR A 189 1.80 0.16 -17.84
N ARG A 190 0.73 0.56 -18.52
CA ARG A 190 -0.30 1.46 -17.95
C ARG A 190 -1.05 0.80 -16.80
N PHE A 191 -1.42 -0.47 -16.94
CA PHE A 191 -2.02 -1.25 -15.86
C PHE A 191 -1.10 -1.31 -14.64
N PHE A 192 0.20 -1.57 -14.79
CA PHE A 192 1.15 -1.62 -13.69
C PHE A 192 1.28 -0.26 -12.99
N ALA A 193 1.36 0.82 -13.76
CA ALA A 193 1.38 2.18 -13.21
C ALA A 193 0.09 2.56 -12.49
N THR A 194 -1.07 2.19 -13.07
CA THR A 194 -2.39 2.56 -12.53
C THR A 194 -2.86 1.68 -11.37
N THR A 195 -2.38 0.43 -11.32
CA THR A 195 -2.45 -0.42 -10.12
C THR A 195 -1.33 -0.15 -9.13
N ARG A 196 -0.51 0.87 -9.43
CA ARG A 196 0.49 1.47 -8.54
C ARG A 196 1.49 0.44 -8.02
N LEU A 197 1.90 -0.48 -8.91
CA LEU A 197 3.05 -1.33 -8.67
C LEU A 197 4.30 -0.45 -8.60
N ARG A 198 5.24 -0.81 -7.73
CA ARG A 198 6.56 -0.18 -7.75
C ARG A 198 7.34 -0.71 -8.95
N PRO A 199 8.19 0.12 -9.58
CA PRO A 199 9.17 -0.39 -10.53
C PRO A 199 10.04 -1.47 -9.90
N ARG A 200 10.38 -2.51 -10.68
CA ARG A 200 11.22 -3.64 -10.27
C ARG A 200 10.69 -4.42 -9.07
N ASN A 201 9.39 -4.74 -9.09
CA ASN A 201 8.70 -5.37 -7.97
C ASN A 201 8.92 -6.89 -7.85
N ARG A 202 10.17 -7.34 -7.71
CA ARG A 202 10.51 -8.77 -7.73
C ARG A 202 9.85 -9.60 -6.62
N THR A 203 9.54 -8.99 -5.47
CA THR A 203 9.16 -9.73 -4.24
C THR A 203 7.87 -9.26 -3.57
N GLU A 204 7.24 -8.14 -3.96
CA GLU A 204 6.08 -7.62 -3.21
C GLU A 204 4.72 -8.13 -3.72
N VAL A 205 4.58 -8.51 -4.99
CA VAL A 205 3.30 -8.96 -5.56
C VAL A 205 3.45 -10.24 -6.37
N SER A 206 2.58 -11.22 -6.11
CA SER A 206 2.56 -12.50 -6.82
C SER A 206 1.83 -12.41 -8.16
N GLY A 207 2.14 -13.30 -9.10
CA GLY A 207 1.48 -13.38 -10.40
C GLY A 207 -0.04 -13.60 -10.31
N ARG A 208 -0.50 -14.33 -9.30
CA ARG A 208 -1.93 -14.55 -9.03
C ARG A 208 -2.65 -13.27 -8.62
N GLU A 209 -2.02 -12.47 -7.76
CA GLU A 209 -2.58 -11.20 -7.33
C GLU A 209 -2.59 -10.18 -8.49
N LEU A 210 -1.57 -10.19 -9.33
CA LEU A 210 -1.54 -9.39 -10.57
C LEU A 210 -2.68 -9.78 -11.53
N LEU A 211 -2.87 -11.08 -11.77
CA LEU A 211 -3.97 -11.59 -12.60
C LEU A 211 -5.33 -11.15 -12.07
N ARG A 212 -5.51 -11.24 -10.75
CA ARG A 212 -6.72 -10.84 -10.07
C ARG A 212 -7.00 -9.34 -10.20
N ARG A 213 -5.99 -8.49 -9.99
CA ARG A 213 -6.08 -7.04 -10.20
C ARG A 213 -6.39 -6.71 -11.65
N LEU A 214 -5.77 -7.41 -12.60
CA LEU A 214 -5.99 -7.21 -14.02
C LEU A 214 -7.43 -7.51 -14.41
N ARG A 215 -8.01 -8.62 -13.91
CA ARG A 215 -9.43 -8.94 -14.11
C ARG A 215 -10.34 -7.83 -13.64
N VAL A 216 -10.13 -7.33 -12.42
CA VAL A 216 -10.91 -6.20 -11.87
C VAL A 216 -10.74 -4.96 -12.72
N TRP A 217 -9.52 -4.65 -13.14
CA TRP A 217 -9.21 -3.49 -13.98
C TRP A 217 -9.86 -3.56 -15.37
N THR A 218 -10.04 -4.77 -15.91
CA THR A 218 -10.74 -5.03 -17.19
C THR A 218 -12.26 -5.20 -17.06
N ALA A 219 -12.76 -5.54 -15.86
CA ALA A 219 -14.18 -5.82 -15.62
C ALA A 219 -15.02 -4.53 -15.65
N GLY A 220 -15.43 -4.13 -16.85
CA GLY A 220 -16.33 -2.99 -17.07
C GLY A 220 -15.85 -1.96 -18.07
N ARG A 221 -14.72 -2.20 -18.77
CA ARG A 221 -14.20 -1.29 -19.80
C ARG A 221 -13.53 -2.04 -20.94
N GLU A 222 -13.77 -1.60 -22.16
CA GLU A 222 -12.92 -1.94 -23.31
C GLU A 222 -11.57 -1.24 -23.09
N ARG A 223 -10.52 -2.03 -22.90
CA ARG A 223 -9.14 -1.56 -22.70
C ARG A 223 -8.25 -1.91 -23.90
N ASP A 224 -8.86 -2.34 -25.00
CA ASP A 224 -8.21 -2.80 -26.24
C ASP A 224 -7.12 -3.86 -26.03
N LEU A 225 -7.19 -4.61 -24.92
CA LEU A 225 -6.39 -5.82 -24.75
C LEU A 225 -6.81 -6.85 -25.81
N SER A 226 -5.84 -7.61 -26.30
CA SER A 226 -6.08 -8.60 -27.34
C SER A 226 -7.16 -9.59 -26.89
N PRO A 227 -8.06 -10.01 -27.81
CA PRO A 227 -9.10 -10.99 -27.50
C PRO A 227 -8.54 -12.26 -26.85
N ARG A 228 -7.34 -12.67 -27.29
CA ARG A 228 -6.61 -13.81 -26.72
C ARG A 228 -6.28 -13.62 -25.24
N LEU A 229 -5.68 -12.48 -24.88
CA LEU A 229 -5.35 -12.21 -23.49
C LEU A 229 -6.65 -12.19 -22.66
N MET A 230 -7.71 -11.60 -23.17
CA MET A 230 -9.03 -11.57 -22.51
C MET A 230 -9.63 -12.97 -22.29
N GLU A 231 -9.51 -13.88 -23.26
CA GLU A 231 -9.95 -15.28 -23.12
C GLU A 231 -9.18 -16.02 -22.02
N GLU A 232 -7.85 -15.86 -21.97
CA GLU A 232 -7.01 -16.45 -20.92
C GLU A 232 -7.30 -15.86 -19.53
N LEU A 233 -7.59 -14.55 -19.46
CA LEU A 233 -8.04 -13.91 -18.22
C LEU A 233 -9.35 -14.52 -17.73
N ALA A 234 -10.29 -14.88 -18.62
CA ALA A 234 -11.55 -15.50 -18.27
C ALA A 234 -11.43 -16.99 -17.91
N GLY A 235 -10.52 -17.72 -18.57
CA GLY A 235 -10.38 -19.17 -18.44
C GLY A 235 -9.45 -19.65 -17.31
N ALA A 236 -8.54 -18.82 -16.80
CA ALA A 236 -7.62 -19.23 -15.75
C ALA A 236 -8.37 -19.54 -14.43
N GLY A 237 -8.24 -20.76 -13.89
CA GLY A 237 -8.79 -21.08 -12.57
C GLY A 237 -8.07 -20.33 -11.44
N ASP A 238 -8.71 -20.19 -10.28
CA ASP A 238 -8.12 -19.53 -9.09
C ASP A 238 -7.08 -20.41 -8.37
N THR A 239 -6.82 -21.63 -8.86
CA THR A 239 -5.92 -22.62 -8.25
C THR A 239 -4.76 -22.98 -9.17
N GLY A 240 -3.52 -22.84 -8.67
CA GLY A 240 -2.27 -23.17 -9.39
C GLY A 240 -1.52 -21.95 -9.94
N GLU A 241 -0.23 -22.10 -10.20
CA GLU A 241 0.50 -21.16 -11.07
C GLU A 241 0.19 -21.54 -12.51
N THR A 242 -0.44 -20.62 -13.24
CA THR A 242 -0.72 -20.77 -14.67
C THR A 242 0.32 -19.98 -15.47
N LEU A 243 0.47 -20.33 -16.75
CA LEU A 243 1.43 -19.69 -17.65
C LEU A 243 1.20 -18.16 -17.76
N ILE A 244 -0.05 -17.70 -17.69
CA ILE A 244 -0.38 -16.26 -17.62
C ILE A 244 0.05 -15.62 -16.30
N THR A 245 -0.08 -16.32 -15.15
CA THR A 245 0.38 -15.76 -13.86
C THR A 245 1.89 -15.61 -13.81
N SER A 246 2.65 -16.59 -14.32
CA SER A 246 4.12 -16.50 -14.41
C SER A 246 4.55 -15.37 -15.34
N LEU A 247 3.89 -15.23 -16.49
CA LEU A 247 4.18 -14.16 -17.46
C LEU A 247 3.89 -12.77 -16.89
N LEU A 248 2.71 -12.56 -16.29
CA LEU A 248 2.36 -11.28 -15.67
C LEU A 248 3.33 -10.91 -14.55
N LYS A 249 3.73 -11.89 -13.72
CA LYS A 249 4.75 -11.68 -12.69
C LYS A 249 6.06 -11.22 -13.30
N ARG A 250 6.58 -11.93 -14.31
CA ARG A 250 7.86 -11.58 -14.95
C ARG A 250 7.82 -10.19 -15.60
N LEU A 251 6.73 -9.87 -16.31
CA LEU A 251 6.53 -8.54 -16.89
C LEU A 251 6.49 -7.43 -15.82
N ALA A 252 5.87 -7.67 -14.67
CA ALA A 252 5.82 -6.72 -13.57
C ALA A 252 7.17 -6.61 -12.82
N ASP A 253 7.88 -7.72 -12.65
CA ASP A 253 9.19 -7.80 -11.97
C ASP A 253 10.27 -7.04 -12.74
N ASP A 254 10.18 -7.05 -14.07
CA ASP A 254 11.12 -6.36 -14.98
C ASP A 254 10.70 -4.92 -15.31
N TRP A 255 9.45 -4.55 -15.03
CA TRP A 255 8.95 -3.22 -15.36
C TRP A 255 9.72 -2.13 -14.60
N ASP A 256 10.33 -1.20 -15.33
CA ASP A 256 11.22 -0.15 -14.81
C ASP A 256 10.49 1.16 -14.47
N GLY A 257 9.15 1.17 -14.53
CA GLY A 257 8.33 2.36 -14.28
C GLY A 257 8.07 3.21 -15.53
N THR A 258 8.54 2.79 -16.71
CA THR A 258 8.32 3.50 -17.97
C THR A 258 7.17 2.92 -18.78
N LEU A 259 6.51 3.75 -19.58
CA LEU A 259 5.52 3.31 -20.54
C LEU A 259 6.20 2.73 -21.77
N HIS A 260 5.65 1.63 -22.29
CA HIS A 260 6.11 1.05 -23.55
C HIS A 260 5.41 1.74 -24.73
N GLU A 261 6.07 2.74 -25.32
CA GLU A 261 5.53 3.57 -26.41
C GLU A 261 6.56 3.73 -27.54
N PRO A 262 6.74 2.70 -28.39
CA PRO A 262 7.80 2.65 -29.38
C PRO A 262 7.74 3.81 -30.39
N GLU A 263 6.54 4.31 -30.71
CA GLU A 263 6.36 5.41 -31.68
C GLU A 263 6.91 6.77 -31.20
N GLN A 264 7.11 6.99 -29.90
CA GLN A 264 7.46 8.31 -29.38
C GLN A 264 8.96 8.54 -29.11
N GLY A 265 9.81 7.52 -29.29
CA GLY A 265 11.27 7.62 -29.13
C GLY A 265 11.78 8.05 -27.74
N HIS A 266 10.88 8.30 -26.78
CA HIS A 266 11.18 8.82 -25.44
C HIS A 266 10.54 7.94 -24.36
N ARG A 267 11.32 7.61 -23.33
CA ARG A 267 10.87 6.84 -22.16
C ARG A 267 10.06 7.73 -21.21
N ARG A 268 8.76 7.86 -21.45
CA ARG A 268 7.82 8.52 -20.52
C ARG A 268 7.62 7.63 -19.30
N ARG A 269 7.53 8.22 -18.11
CA ARG A 269 7.13 7.48 -16.88
C ARG A 269 5.64 7.67 -16.64
N ALA A 270 4.95 6.59 -16.29
CA ALA A 270 3.55 6.68 -15.88
C ALA A 270 3.44 6.65 -14.36
N LEU A 271 2.60 7.54 -13.83
CA LEU A 271 2.25 7.59 -12.42
C LEU A 271 0.73 7.62 -12.27
N GLY A 272 0.25 6.89 -11.27
CA GLY A 272 -1.14 7.01 -10.84
C GLY A 272 -1.38 8.36 -10.16
N LEU A 273 -2.40 9.10 -10.61
CA LEU A 273 -2.95 10.20 -9.82
C LEU A 273 -3.56 9.65 -8.52
N ARG A 274 -3.39 10.42 -7.46
CA ARG A 274 -4.00 10.18 -6.15
C ARG A 274 -5.05 11.23 -5.87
N LEU A 275 -6.09 10.84 -5.12
CA LEU A 275 -7.04 11.77 -4.54
C LEU A 275 -6.59 12.14 -3.14
N MET A 276 -6.53 13.44 -2.86
CA MET A 276 -6.30 13.96 -1.51
C MET A 276 -7.60 14.59 -0.99
N VAL A 277 -8.06 14.13 0.16
CA VAL A 277 -9.15 14.70 0.92
C VAL A 277 -8.57 15.52 2.07
N ALA A 278 -8.68 16.84 1.94
CA ALA A 278 -8.11 17.81 2.87
C ALA A 278 -9.17 18.57 3.68
N ASP A 279 -8.72 19.42 4.61
CA ASP A 279 -9.57 20.27 5.46
C ASP A 279 -10.69 19.47 6.16
N ARG A 280 -10.28 18.39 6.85
CA ARG A 280 -11.19 17.48 7.58
C ARG A 280 -12.29 16.88 6.70
N GLY A 281 -12.06 16.77 5.39
CA GLY A 281 -13.01 16.22 4.42
C GLY A 281 -13.90 17.24 3.73
N ARG A 282 -13.48 18.50 3.66
CA ARG A 282 -14.19 19.59 2.97
C ARG A 282 -13.59 19.94 1.61
N ARG A 283 -12.39 19.47 1.32
CA ARG A 283 -11.70 19.72 0.05
C ARG A 283 -11.22 18.42 -0.56
N LEU A 284 -11.28 18.33 -1.88
CA LEU A 284 -10.77 17.20 -2.68
C LEU A 284 -9.88 17.77 -3.78
N ASP A 285 -8.67 17.24 -3.87
CA ASP A 285 -7.63 17.70 -4.79
C ASP A 285 -6.93 16.50 -5.46
N TRP A 286 -6.34 16.74 -6.62
CA TRP A 286 -5.43 15.78 -7.26
C TRP A 286 -4.04 15.90 -6.65
N LEU A 287 -3.38 14.75 -6.50
CA LEU A 287 -2.01 14.63 -6.00
C LEU A 287 -1.22 13.68 -6.92
N ALA A 288 0.04 13.99 -7.16
CA ALA A 288 0.96 13.10 -7.88
C ALA A 288 2.25 12.94 -7.07
N GLU A 289 2.82 11.74 -7.05
CA GLU A 289 4.11 11.49 -6.39
C GLU A 289 5.25 12.08 -7.23
N ALA A 290 6.24 12.65 -6.54
CA ALA A 290 7.41 13.20 -7.18
C ALA A 290 8.35 12.08 -7.65
N VAL A 291 8.98 12.28 -8.80
CA VAL A 291 9.94 11.31 -9.36
C VAL A 291 11.35 11.75 -9.02
N GLU A 292 12.17 10.81 -8.56
CA GLU A 292 13.59 11.05 -8.32
C GLU A 292 14.29 11.56 -9.58
N ALA A 293 15.21 12.51 -9.41
CA ALA A 293 15.89 13.24 -10.49
C ALA A 293 15.00 14.13 -11.39
N ARG A 294 13.73 14.38 -11.03
CA ARG A 294 12.86 15.34 -11.74
C ARG A 294 12.18 16.31 -10.76
N PRO A 295 12.86 17.41 -10.40
CA PRO A 295 12.28 18.40 -9.49
C PRO A 295 11.19 19.26 -10.14
N GLU A 296 11.16 19.36 -11.48
CA GLU A 296 10.17 20.13 -12.22
C GLU A 296 9.85 19.44 -13.56
N THR A 297 8.58 19.47 -13.97
CA THR A 297 8.11 18.97 -15.28
C THR A 297 6.84 19.70 -15.70
N GLU A 298 6.41 19.53 -16.95
CA GLU A 298 5.08 19.95 -17.40
C GLU A 298 4.23 18.76 -17.83
N VAL A 299 2.92 18.88 -17.59
CA VAL A 299 1.91 17.93 -18.04
C VAL A 299 0.70 18.68 -18.59
N THR A 300 0.04 18.13 -19.60
CA THR A 300 -1.06 18.77 -20.31
C THR A 300 -2.30 17.88 -20.27
N LEU A 301 -3.42 18.46 -19.87
CA LEU A 301 -4.71 17.80 -19.89
C LEU A 301 -5.27 17.74 -21.33
N SER A 302 -5.93 16.64 -21.68
CA SER A 302 -6.70 16.50 -22.92
C SER A 302 -7.72 17.65 -23.04
N GLY A 303 -7.43 18.62 -23.90
CA GLY A 303 -8.11 19.93 -23.93
C GLY A 303 -7.17 21.14 -23.94
N GLY A 304 -5.86 20.92 -23.81
CA GLY A 304 -4.81 21.91 -24.06
C GLY A 304 -4.39 22.74 -22.84
N ARG A 305 -4.88 22.43 -21.64
CA ARG A 305 -4.47 23.12 -20.41
C ARG A 305 -3.22 22.46 -19.82
N THR A 306 -2.14 23.22 -19.72
CA THR A 306 -0.84 22.77 -19.19
C THR A 306 -0.67 23.14 -17.72
N PHE A 307 0.00 22.27 -16.97
CA PHE A 307 0.33 22.42 -15.56
C PHE A 307 1.82 22.19 -15.37
N THR A 308 2.48 23.14 -14.69
CA THR A 308 3.87 22.99 -14.27
C THR A 308 3.90 22.33 -12.91
N LEU A 309 4.53 21.16 -12.82
CA LEU A 309 4.66 20.38 -11.60
C LEU A 309 6.02 20.64 -10.97
N ARG A 310 6.05 20.89 -9.66
CA ARG A 310 7.29 21.10 -8.90
C ARG A 310 7.32 20.22 -7.68
N LYS A 311 8.45 19.55 -7.44
CA LYS A 311 8.64 18.70 -6.26
C LYS A 311 8.63 19.61 -5.03
N GLU A 312 7.64 19.40 -4.17
CA GLU A 312 7.50 20.11 -2.91
C GLU A 312 7.88 19.19 -1.74
N TYR A 313 7.46 19.56 -0.53
CA TYR A 313 7.69 18.78 0.68
C TYR A 313 6.97 17.43 0.64
N GLY A 314 7.65 16.36 1.09
CA GLY A 314 7.02 15.04 1.27
C GLY A 314 6.93 14.18 0.00
N ASP A 315 7.86 14.37 -0.95
CA ASP A 315 7.96 13.59 -2.20
C ASP A 315 6.69 13.60 -3.06
N VAL A 316 6.01 14.75 -3.10
CA VAL A 316 4.85 14.99 -3.98
C VAL A 316 5.08 16.20 -4.88
N TYR A 317 4.42 16.21 -6.02
CA TYR A 317 4.37 17.38 -6.89
C TYR A 317 3.26 18.35 -6.44
N GLY A 318 3.60 19.63 -6.30
CA GLY A 318 2.66 20.74 -6.36
C GLY A 318 2.38 21.17 -7.81
N GLY A 319 1.39 22.04 -8.03
CA GLY A 319 1.03 22.62 -9.34
C GLY A 319 -0.31 22.15 -9.91
N LEU A 320 -0.97 21.18 -9.28
CA LEU A 320 -2.29 20.67 -9.68
C LEU A 320 -3.46 21.33 -8.93
N GLU A 321 -3.21 22.34 -8.09
CA GLU A 321 -4.20 22.96 -7.21
C GLU A 321 -5.30 23.70 -7.97
N SER A 322 -5.10 23.98 -9.25
CA SER A 322 -6.10 24.62 -10.10
C SER A 322 -6.94 23.61 -10.90
N LEU A 323 -6.62 22.32 -10.81
CA LEU A 323 -7.39 21.20 -11.37
C LEU A 323 -8.19 20.56 -10.24
N ARG A 324 -9.49 20.91 -10.13
CA ARG A 324 -10.37 20.32 -9.12
C ARG A 324 -10.96 18.99 -9.63
N PRO A 325 -10.91 17.90 -8.85
CA PRO A 325 -11.60 16.65 -9.17
C PRO A 325 -13.11 16.87 -9.40
N SER A 326 -13.62 16.41 -10.53
CA SER A 326 -15.04 16.49 -10.89
C SER A 326 -15.70 15.10 -10.92
N PRO A 327 -17.04 14.99 -10.76
CA PRO A 327 -17.72 13.70 -10.86
C PRO A 327 -17.45 12.98 -12.19
N GLN A 328 -17.33 13.74 -13.28
CA GLN A 328 -17.03 13.20 -14.61
C GLN A 328 -15.62 12.63 -14.68
N GLN A 329 -14.62 13.33 -14.12
CA GLN A 329 -13.24 12.84 -14.07
C GLN A 329 -13.11 11.59 -13.18
N LEU A 330 -13.83 11.55 -12.05
CA LEU A 330 -13.83 10.38 -11.19
C LEU A 330 -14.45 9.16 -11.87
N ALA A 331 -15.52 9.35 -12.66
CA ALA A 331 -16.24 8.27 -13.35
C ALA A 331 -15.60 7.83 -14.67
N HIS A 332 -14.99 8.74 -15.44
CA HIS A 332 -14.47 8.44 -16.79
C HIS A 332 -12.95 8.39 -16.85
N GLY A 333 -12.28 9.05 -15.90
CA GLY A 333 -10.83 9.08 -15.78
C GLY A 333 -10.31 10.45 -16.11
N ILE A 334 -9.02 10.65 -15.86
CA ILE A 334 -8.30 11.82 -16.33
C ILE A 334 -6.87 11.41 -16.64
N CYS A 335 -6.36 11.88 -17.77
CA CYS A 335 -4.98 11.70 -18.20
C CYS A 335 -4.35 13.07 -18.41
N LEU A 336 -3.16 13.29 -17.85
CA LEU A 336 -2.30 14.41 -18.17
C LEU A 336 -1.02 13.90 -18.79
N GLU A 337 -0.68 14.41 -19.97
CA GLU A 337 0.46 13.97 -20.74
C GLU A 337 1.51 15.08 -20.83
N GLY A 338 2.75 14.74 -20.53
CA GLY A 338 3.93 15.55 -20.78
C GLY A 338 4.99 14.76 -21.53
N GLU A 339 6.06 15.43 -21.95
CA GLU A 339 7.21 14.79 -22.61
C GLU A 339 7.90 13.76 -21.70
N ALA A 340 7.83 14.00 -20.39
CA ALA A 340 8.54 13.27 -19.37
C ALA A 340 7.64 12.30 -18.58
N LEU A 341 6.39 12.71 -18.34
CA LEU A 341 5.48 12.08 -17.39
C LEU A 341 4.08 11.97 -17.97
N VAL A 342 3.42 10.85 -17.68
CA VAL A 342 1.99 10.65 -17.90
C VAL A 342 1.35 10.40 -16.53
N LEU A 343 0.39 11.25 -16.16
CA LEU A 343 -0.36 11.12 -14.92
C LEU A 343 -1.77 10.65 -15.23
N GLU A 344 -2.18 9.50 -14.70
CA GLU A 344 -3.49 8.92 -15.00
C GLU A 344 -4.28 8.61 -13.72
N TRP A 345 -5.55 9.04 -13.70
CA TRP A 345 -6.55 8.53 -12.77
C TRP A 345 -7.40 7.48 -13.47
N VAL A 346 -7.41 6.27 -12.91
CA VAL A 346 -8.36 5.23 -13.31
C VAL A 346 -9.64 5.40 -12.51
N PRO A 347 -10.80 5.42 -13.18
CA PRO A 347 -12.07 5.49 -12.48
C PRO A 347 -12.32 4.31 -11.57
N GLN A 348 -12.89 4.65 -10.44
CA GLN A 348 -13.26 3.73 -9.38
C GLN A 348 -14.57 4.26 -8.82
N ASP A 349 -15.49 3.39 -8.43
CA ASP A 349 -16.71 3.80 -7.72
C ASP A 349 -16.48 3.89 -6.20
N VAL A 350 -15.40 3.30 -5.71
CA VAL A 350 -15.02 3.29 -4.31
C VAL A 350 -13.51 3.49 -4.20
N VAL A 351 -13.10 4.50 -3.46
CA VAL A 351 -11.70 4.88 -3.26
C VAL A 351 -11.36 4.79 -1.78
N LEU A 352 -10.33 4.00 -1.48
CA LEU A 352 -9.77 3.89 -0.14
C LEU A 352 -8.77 5.02 0.12
N LEU A 353 -8.83 5.63 1.30
CA LEU A 353 -7.97 6.72 1.72
C LEU A 353 -7.28 6.39 3.05
N ARG A 354 -6.00 6.71 3.18
CA ARG A 354 -5.23 6.63 4.44
C ARG A 354 -4.56 7.96 4.75
N MET A 355 -4.18 8.17 6.00
CA MET A 355 -3.44 9.38 6.39
C MET A 355 -2.04 9.36 5.75
N HIS A 356 -1.68 10.42 5.03
CA HIS A 356 -0.36 10.54 4.42
C HIS A 356 0.67 10.98 5.47
N PRO A 357 1.81 10.26 5.63
CA PRO A 357 2.74 10.48 6.73
C PRO A 357 3.39 11.88 6.73
N TYR A 358 3.62 12.46 5.55
CA TYR A 358 4.25 13.78 5.42
C TYR A 358 3.27 14.94 5.32
N LEU A 359 2.06 14.71 4.79
CA LEU A 359 1.10 15.78 4.51
C LEU A 359 0.10 15.96 5.64
N GLY A 360 -0.13 14.92 6.45
CA GLY A 360 -1.18 14.95 7.49
C GLY A 360 -2.60 15.01 6.91
N GLU A 361 -2.77 14.66 5.63
CA GLU A 361 -4.05 14.67 4.91
C GLU A 361 -4.41 13.25 4.43
N TRP A 362 -5.69 13.02 4.12
CA TRP A 362 -6.18 11.70 3.70
C TRP A 362 -5.96 11.51 2.21
N VAL A 363 -5.07 10.60 1.83
CA VAL A 363 -4.68 10.37 0.43
C VAL A 363 -5.09 8.97 -0.01
N SER A 364 -5.51 8.83 -1.28
CA SER A 364 -5.94 7.55 -1.82
C SER A 364 -4.83 6.52 -1.77
N THR A 365 -5.14 5.31 -1.32
CA THR A 365 -4.21 4.18 -1.16
C THR A 365 -4.76 2.94 -1.84
N GLU A 366 -3.92 1.94 -2.04
CA GLU A 366 -4.22 0.76 -2.88
C GLU A 366 -4.78 -0.41 -2.08
N TYR A 367 -4.36 -0.51 -0.83
CA TYR A 367 -4.66 -1.63 0.04
C TYR A 367 -5.18 -1.11 1.37
N PHE A 368 -6.06 -1.91 1.96
CA PHE A 368 -6.58 -1.67 3.29
C PHE A 368 -5.59 -2.17 4.32
N GLU A 369 -5.06 -1.29 5.16
CA GLU A 369 -4.21 -1.69 6.29
C GLU A 369 -5.07 -2.05 7.50
N PRO A 370 -5.20 -3.35 7.85
CA PRO A 370 -6.03 -3.79 8.95
C PRO A 370 -5.42 -3.28 10.25
N GLY A 371 -6.25 -2.83 11.20
CA GLY A 371 -5.76 -2.17 12.40
C GLY A 371 -5.45 -0.67 12.21
N GLU A 372 -5.36 -0.13 11.00
CA GLU A 372 -5.25 1.32 10.77
C GLU A 372 -6.59 1.97 10.45
N GLN A 373 -6.67 3.29 10.70
CA GLN A 373 -7.85 4.06 10.36
C GLN A 373 -7.81 4.48 8.89
N HIS A 374 -8.89 4.18 8.19
CA HIS A 374 -9.12 4.54 6.79
C HIS A 374 -10.36 5.41 6.63
N TRP A 375 -10.39 6.19 5.56
CA TRP A 375 -11.60 6.79 5.02
C TRP A 375 -11.95 6.09 3.71
N ILE A 376 -13.24 5.98 3.40
CA ILE A 376 -13.71 5.45 2.12
C ILE A 376 -14.56 6.52 1.45
N LEU A 377 -14.17 6.90 0.24
CA LEU A 377 -14.93 7.77 -0.65
C LEU A 377 -15.69 6.88 -1.63
N ALA A 378 -17.02 6.94 -1.66
CA ALA A 378 -17.86 6.05 -2.47
C ALA A 378 -18.88 6.84 -3.30
N ALA A 379 -19.03 6.46 -4.57
CA ALA A 379 -20.06 6.97 -5.47
C ALA A 379 -21.44 6.53 -4.97
N ASP A 380 -22.49 7.32 -5.27
CA ASP A 380 -23.85 7.03 -4.82
C ASP A 380 -24.37 5.64 -5.23
N SER A 381 -23.89 5.11 -6.36
CA SER A 381 -24.14 3.73 -6.81
C SER A 381 -23.60 2.66 -5.85
N ALA A 382 -22.44 2.91 -5.23
CA ALA A 382 -21.73 1.96 -4.37
C ALA A 382 -22.01 2.16 -2.86
N VAL A 383 -22.63 3.27 -2.46
CA VAL A 383 -22.89 3.63 -1.05
C VAL A 383 -23.60 2.52 -0.27
N GLY A 384 -24.59 1.86 -0.87
CA GLY A 384 -25.35 0.81 -0.21
C GLY A 384 -24.48 -0.40 0.17
N GLU A 385 -23.62 -0.82 -0.75
CA GLU A 385 -22.67 -1.91 -0.55
C GLU A 385 -21.59 -1.54 0.46
N VAL A 386 -20.96 -0.37 0.30
CA VAL A 386 -19.91 0.11 1.23
C VAL A 386 -20.45 0.23 2.65
N ARG A 387 -21.68 0.73 2.83
CA ARG A 387 -22.31 0.79 4.15
C ARG A 387 -22.50 -0.61 4.75
N SER A 388 -22.92 -1.59 3.96
CA SER A 388 -23.06 -2.98 4.39
C SER A 388 -21.71 -3.57 4.82
N MET A 389 -20.67 -3.39 3.99
CA MET A 389 -19.31 -3.85 4.26
C MET A 389 -18.75 -3.24 5.55
N VAL A 390 -18.82 -1.92 5.69
CA VAL A 390 -18.26 -1.20 6.84
C VAL A 390 -18.99 -1.56 8.13
N ASN A 391 -20.32 -1.74 8.09
CA ASN A 391 -21.08 -2.19 9.26
C ASN A 391 -20.70 -3.62 9.68
N ALA A 392 -20.34 -4.47 8.71
CA ALA A 392 -19.92 -5.84 8.98
C ALA A 392 -18.54 -5.94 9.65
N LEU A 393 -17.68 -4.90 9.54
CA LEU A 393 -16.35 -4.87 10.18
C LEU A 393 -16.38 -4.81 11.72
N GLY A 394 -17.54 -4.50 12.33
CA GLY A 394 -17.74 -4.58 13.78
C GLY A 394 -16.96 -3.55 14.62
N GLY A 395 -16.44 -2.48 14.00
CA GLY A 395 -15.70 -1.40 14.67
C GLY A 395 -16.58 -0.31 15.31
N ARG A 396 -15.94 0.77 15.80
CA ARG A 396 -16.64 2.00 16.25
C ARG A 396 -17.55 2.54 15.13
N THR A 397 -18.58 3.31 15.51
CA THR A 397 -19.53 3.91 14.56
C THR A 397 -18.81 4.72 13.48
N VAL A 398 -18.82 4.21 12.25
CA VAL A 398 -18.33 4.95 11.09
C VAL A 398 -19.26 6.12 10.80
N ARG A 399 -18.68 7.29 10.58
CA ARG A 399 -19.44 8.49 10.28
C ARG A 399 -19.57 8.66 8.77
N GLU A 400 -20.79 8.50 8.26
CA GLU A 400 -21.13 8.85 6.87
C GLU A 400 -21.36 10.37 6.76
N THR A 401 -20.72 11.00 5.79
CA THR A 401 -20.84 12.44 5.48
C THR A 401 -20.90 12.67 3.97
N ALA A 402 -21.45 13.81 3.55
CA ALA A 402 -21.33 14.24 2.15
C ALA A 402 -19.85 14.45 1.79
N ALA A 403 -19.44 14.00 0.60
CA ALA A 403 -18.13 14.30 0.06
C ALA A 403 -18.10 15.71 -0.55
N PRO A 404 -16.92 16.33 -0.69
CA PRO A 404 -16.74 17.62 -1.38
C PRO A 404 -16.88 17.54 -2.91
N VAL A 405 -17.47 16.46 -3.44
CA VAL A 405 -17.76 16.23 -4.85
C VAL A 405 -19.16 15.64 -4.98
N VAL A 406 -19.95 16.15 -5.93
CA VAL A 406 -21.36 15.76 -6.10
C VAL A 406 -21.47 14.31 -6.56
N GLY A 407 -22.44 13.57 -6.01
CA GLY A 407 -22.68 12.15 -6.34
C GLY A 407 -21.82 11.17 -5.54
N TRP A 408 -21.17 11.65 -4.47
CA TRP A 408 -20.24 10.88 -3.65
C TRP A 408 -20.44 11.11 -2.16
N LYS A 409 -20.08 10.10 -1.37
CA LYS A 409 -20.11 10.13 0.10
C LYS A 409 -18.81 9.67 0.71
N LEU A 410 -18.55 10.17 1.90
CA LEU A 410 -17.33 9.90 2.65
C LEU A 410 -17.66 9.19 3.96
N PHE A 411 -17.11 7.99 4.12
CA PHE A 411 -17.16 7.15 5.32
C PHE A 411 -15.89 7.35 6.12
N LYS A 412 -16.00 7.96 7.30
CA LYS A 412 -14.85 8.33 8.15
C LYS A 412 -14.70 7.38 9.33
N GLY A 413 -13.46 6.97 9.59
CA GLY A 413 -13.13 6.13 10.74
C GLY A 413 -13.31 4.64 10.50
N VAL A 414 -13.19 4.20 9.24
CA VAL A 414 -13.26 2.78 8.89
C VAL A 414 -12.01 2.08 9.42
N ARG A 415 -12.18 1.04 10.24
CA ARG A 415 -11.07 0.28 10.83
C ARG A 415 -11.52 -1.16 11.05
N ALA A 416 -10.71 -2.11 10.60
CA ALA A 416 -10.89 -3.50 10.99
C ALA A 416 -10.20 -3.73 12.35
N VAL A 417 -10.99 -3.95 13.39
CA VAL A 417 -10.50 -4.28 14.75
C VAL A 417 -10.80 -5.72 15.15
N ASN A 418 -11.75 -6.37 14.46
CA ASN A 418 -12.14 -7.75 14.71
C ASN A 418 -11.79 -8.60 13.49
N GLY A 419 -10.80 -9.48 13.66
CA GLY A 419 -10.32 -10.37 12.60
C GLY A 419 -11.38 -11.30 12.02
N GLY A 420 -12.23 -11.89 12.86
CA GLY A 420 -13.28 -12.80 12.39
C GLY A 420 -14.35 -12.10 11.56
N ALA A 421 -14.74 -10.89 11.99
CA ALA A 421 -15.69 -10.05 11.26
C ALA A 421 -15.10 -9.53 9.94
N PHE A 422 -13.81 -9.16 9.94
CA PHE A 422 -13.09 -8.75 8.74
C PHE A 422 -13.02 -9.88 7.70
N THR A 423 -12.56 -11.06 8.10
CA THR A 423 -12.49 -12.24 7.23
C THR A 423 -13.86 -12.62 6.70
N SER A 424 -14.89 -12.66 7.53
CA SER A 424 -16.26 -12.95 7.10
C SER A 424 -16.82 -11.91 6.11
N THR A 425 -16.37 -10.66 6.20
CA THR A 425 -16.76 -9.59 5.27
C THR A 425 -16.10 -9.78 3.90
N LEU A 426 -14.82 -10.16 3.88
CA LEU A 426 -14.10 -10.48 2.65
C LEU A 426 -14.66 -11.76 1.99
N ASP A 427 -14.90 -12.81 2.78
CA ASP A 427 -15.40 -14.11 2.30
C ASP A 427 -16.83 -14.02 1.73
N ARG A 428 -17.64 -13.07 2.22
CA ARG A 428 -18.98 -12.79 1.67
C ARG A 428 -18.91 -12.24 0.23
N GLY A 429 -17.78 -11.65 -0.14
CA GLY A 429 -17.58 -11.01 -1.44
C GLY A 429 -18.45 -9.77 -1.64
N GLY A 430 -18.51 -9.33 -2.89
CA GLY A 430 -19.17 -8.09 -3.33
C GLY A 430 -18.43 -7.48 -4.51
N ALA A 431 -19.08 -6.60 -5.26
CA ALA A 431 -18.43 -5.89 -6.36
C ALA A 431 -17.29 -4.98 -5.86
N HIS A 432 -17.40 -4.47 -4.63
CA HIS A 432 -16.44 -3.54 -4.03
C HIS A 432 -15.67 -4.13 -2.84
N ALA A 433 -15.81 -5.43 -2.55
CA ALA A 433 -15.08 -6.08 -1.45
C ALA A 433 -13.56 -5.94 -1.56
N HIS A 434 -13.05 -5.84 -2.79
CA HIS A 434 -11.63 -5.63 -3.09
C HIS A 434 -11.02 -4.38 -2.44
N VAL A 435 -11.82 -3.37 -2.12
CA VAL A 435 -11.38 -2.14 -1.45
C VAL A 435 -10.87 -2.42 -0.03
N LEU A 436 -11.37 -3.48 0.61
CA LEU A 436 -10.98 -3.88 1.95
C LEU A 436 -9.85 -4.90 1.97
N GLU A 437 -9.26 -5.21 0.81
CA GLU A 437 -8.23 -6.22 0.76
C GLU A 437 -6.89 -5.68 1.24
N PRO A 438 -6.26 -6.38 2.18
CA PRO A 438 -4.94 -6.02 2.62
C PRO A 438 -3.90 -6.48 1.62
N GLN A 439 -2.74 -5.81 1.67
CA GLN A 439 -1.58 -6.25 0.93
C GLN A 439 -1.11 -7.60 1.47
N ILE A 440 -1.12 -8.65 0.65
CA ILE A 440 -0.53 -9.94 1.01
C ILE A 440 0.99 -9.78 0.98
N ARG A 441 1.61 -9.73 2.15
CA ARG A 441 3.07 -9.57 2.29
C ARG A 441 3.76 -10.92 2.47
N GLN A 442 4.96 -11.05 1.87
CA GLN A 442 5.82 -12.24 2.03
C GLN A 442 6.81 -12.11 3.21
N HIS A 443 6.91 -10.93 3.83
CA HIS A 443 7.84 -10.66 4.92
C HIS A 443 7.11 -10.05 6.12
N ALA A 444 7.66 -10.23 7.31
CA ALA A 444 7.17 -9.55 8.51
C ALA A 444 7.49 -8.06 8.48
N ASP A 445 6.56 -7.25 8.97
CA ASP A 445 6.66 -5.80 8.94
C ASP A 445 6.02 -5.16 10.19
N LEU A 446 6.37 -3.92 10.49
CA LEU A 446 5.80 -3.16 11.58
C LEU A 446 4.62 -2.31 11.08
N SER A 447 3.53 -2.28 11.84
CA SER A 447 2.32 -1.53 11.51
C SER A 447 1.87 -0.65 12.69
N GLY A 448 1.32 0.53 12.39
CA GLY A 448 0.88 1.48 13.43
C GLY A 448 2.00 1.99 14.34
N GLY A 449 1.66 2.17 15.63
CA GLY A 449 2.50 2.78 16.65
C GLY A 449 2.56 4.31 16.62
N LEU A 450 2.90 4.93 17.75
CA LEU A 450 3.11 6.36 17.88
C LEU A 450 4.57 6.69 17.56
N ARG A 451 4.83 7.00 16.29
CA ARG A 451 6.17 7.36 15.81
C ARG A 451 6.60 8.73 16.34
N ILE A 452 7.87 8.84 16.72
CA ILE A 452 8.44 10.08 17.29
C ILE A 452 9.61 10.64 16.48
N ALA A 453 10.12 9.91 15.49
CA ALA A 453 11.09 10.40 14.52
C ALA A 453 10.94 9.66 13.19
N SER A 454 11.38 10.30 12.10
CA SER A 454 11.47 9.67 10.78
C SER A 454 12.55 8.60 10.74
N GLU A 455 12.32 7.59 9.90
CA GLU A 455 13.14 6.40 9.72
C GLU A 455 14.60 6.72 9.36
N TYR A 456 15.57 6.05 10.00
CA TYR A 456 16.95 5.96 9.50
C TYR A 456 17.26 4.51 9.15
N LYS A 457 17.83 4.26 7.96
CA LYS A 457 18.24 2.92 7.55
C LYS A 457 19.44 2.46 8.36
N VAL A 458 19.26 1.43 9.20
CA VAL A 458 20.36 0.69 9.82
C VAL A 458 20.43 -0.69 9.17
N GLY A 459 21.33 -0.86 8.19
CA GLY A 459 21.51 -2.13 7.47
C GLY A 459 20.35 -2.45 6.53
N SER A 460 19.92 -3.72 6.50
CA SER A 460 18.86 -4.24 5.62
C SER A 460 17.43 -4.01 6.14
N GLY A 461 17.26 -3.35 7.29
CA GLY A 461 15.96 -3.07 7.90
C GLY A 461 15.70 -1.57 8.09
N VAL A 462 14.41 -1.20 8.12
CA VAL A 462 13.96 0.15 8.45
C VAL A 462 13.85 0.24 9.96
N ALA A 463 14.65 1.09 10.61
CA ALA A 463 14.51 1.34 12.04
C ALA A 463 13.45 2.42 12.28
N GLY A 464 12.35 2.04 12.94
CA GLY A 464 11.31 2.98 13.38
C GLY A 464 11.50 3.40 14.84
N HIS A 465 11.34 4.69 15.14
CA HIS A 465 11.41 5.23 16.50
C HIS A 465 9.99 5.49 17.04
N PHE A 466 9.63 4.87 18.15
CA PHE A 466 8.27 4.92 18.72
C PHE A 466 8.27 5.31 20.20
N LEU A 467 7.17 5.88 20.67
CA LEU A 467 6.96 6.14 22.09
C LEU A 467 6.59 4.85 22.84
N ARG A 468 7.20 4.60 24.00
CA ARG A 468 6.84 3.49 24.88
C ARG A 468 5.37 3.63 25.35
N GLY A 469 4.64 2.52 25.35
CA GLY A 469 3.18 2.50 25.52
C GLY A 469 2.38 2.80 24.25
N GLY A 470 3.06 3.18 23.16
CA GLY A 470 2.51 3.30 21.81
C GLY A 470 3.38 2.58 20.78
N GLY A 471 3.97 1.42 21.14
CA GLY A 471 4.80 0.64 20.23
C GLY A 471 4.02 0.12 19.01
N PRO A 472 4.74 -0.33 17.95
CA PRO A 472 4.11 -0.86 16.74
C PRO A 472 3.51 -2.26 16.99
N ASP A 473 2.58 -2.64 16.12
CA ASP A 473 2.09 -4.01 15.95
C ASP A 473 2.93 -4.75 14.89
N LEU A 474 2.86 -6.08 14.88
CA LEU A 474 3.62 -6.93 13.97
C LEU A 474 2.71 -7.56 12.92
N LEU A 475 2.92 -7.23 11.65
CA LEU A 475 2.31 -7.93 10.53
C LEU A 475 3.13 -9.18 10.21
N LEU A 476 2.46 -10.34 10.15
CA LEU A 476 3.09 -11.62 9.85
C LEU A 476 2.81 -12.04 8.40
N PRO A 477 3.78 -12.68 7.71
CA PRO A 477 3.55 -13.20 6.37
C PRO A 477 2.55 -14.36 6.36
N ALA A 478 1.99 -14.67 5.19
CA ALA A 478 1.14 -15.84 5.02
C ALA A 478 1.93 -17.12 5.39
N SER A 479 1.32 -18.02 6.18
CA SER A 479 1.96 -19.31 6.47
C SER A 479 1.72 -20.31 5.35
N GLU A 480 2.77 -20.98 4.90
CA GLU A 480 2.69 -22.18 4.06
C GLU A 480 2.41 -23.45 4.88
N SER A 481 2.47 -23.35 6.23
CA SER A 481 2.26 -24.48 7.11
C SER A 481 0.77 -24.88 7.17
N PRO A 482 0.44 -26.19 7.22
CA PRO A 482 -0.95 -26.66 7.30
C PRO A 482 -1.71 -26.17 8.54
N ASP A 483 -0.98 -25.82 9.61
CA ASP A 483 -1.54 -25.29 10.86
C ASP A 483 -1.67 -23.76 10.88
N GLY A 484 -1.22 -23.06 9.82
CA GLY A 484 -1.33 -21.62 9.68
C GLY A 484 -0.48 -20.83 10.69
N ARG A 485 0.61 -21.41 11.19
CA ARG A 485 1.48 -20.79 12.21
C ARG A 485 2.85 -20.44 11.65
N VAL A 486 3.35 -19.27 12.05
CA VAL A 486 4.68 -18.77 11.70
C VAL A 486 5.52 -18.66 12.96
N GLU A 487 6.79 -19.03 12.86
CA GLU A 487 7.77 -18.89 13.92
C GLU A 487 8.30 -17.46 13.95
N VAL A 488 8.09 -16.79 15.09
CA VAL A 488 8.40 -15.38 15.30
C VAL A 488 9.49 -15.28 16.35
N VAL A 489 10.53 -14.50 16.06
CA VAL A 489 11.66 -14.23 16.95
C VAL A 489 11.60 -12.78 17.39
N LEU A 490 11.53 -12.54 18.69
CA LEU A 490 11.57 -11.22 19.34
C LEU A 490 12.73 -11.20 20.33
N ASP A 491 13.75 -10.39 20.09
CA ASP A 491 14.97 -10.26 20.92
C ASP A 491 15.59 -11.62 21.29
N GLY A 492 15.65 -12.53 20.31
CA GLY A 492 16.20 -13.87 20.45
C GLY A 492 15.28 -14.89 21.12
N ARG A 493 14.06 -14.50 21.52
CA ARG A 493 13.02 -15.41 22.01
C ARG A 493 12.11 -15.83 20.87
N THR A 494 11.83 -17.13 20.78
CA THR A 494 11.08 -17.69 19.67
C THR A 494 9.72 -18.21 20.11
N GLU A 495 8.66 -17.87 19.37
CA GLU A 495 7.30 -18.31 19.61
C GLU A 495 6.59 -18.66 18.30
N LYS A 496 5.66 -19.63 18.33
CA LYS A 496 4.84 -20.00 17.17
C LYS A 496 3.48 -19.31 17.24
N LEU A 497 3.32 -18.27 16.42
CA LEU A 497 2.10 -17.47 16.37
C LEU A 497 1.24 -17.89 15.18
N ARG A 498 -0.09 -17.87 15.34
CA ARG A 498 -0.99 -18.04 14.20
C ARG A 498 -0.85 -16.81 13.29
N ALA A 499 -0.44 -17.03 12.06
CA ALA A 499 -0.30 -15.96 11.10
C ALA A 499 -1.59 -15.79 10.32
N ASP A 500 -2.16 -14.61 10.38
CA ASP A 500 -3.11 -14.14 9.39
C ASP A 500 -2.46 -12.92 8.70
N PRO A 501 -2.09 -13.02 7.41
CA PRO A 501 -1.45 -11.90 6.70
C PRO A 501 -2.37 -10.68 6.59
N ARG A 502 -3.64 -10.82 6.97
CA ARG A 502 -4.68 -9.82 6.92
C ARG A 502 -4.91 -9.14 8.27
N ILE A 503 -4.19 -9.47 9.33
CA ILE A 503 -4.40 -8.87 10.66
C ILE A 503 -3.07 -8.73 11.41
N PRO A 504 -2.69 -7.53 11.90
CA PRO A 504 -1.52 -7.37 12.75
C PRO A 504 -1.65 -8.17 14.05
N PHE A 505 -0.56 -8.84 14.42
CA PHE A 505 -0.35 -9.34 15.77
C PHE A 505 -0.09 -8.16 16.73
N PRO A 506 -0.78 -8.08 17.88
CA PRO A 506 -0.72 -6.92 18.76
C PRO A 506 0.58 -6.89 19.59
N LEU A 507 1.71 -6.65 18.92
CA LEU A 507 3.03 -6.55 19.55
C LEU A 507 3.07 -5.41 20.59
N CYS A 508 2.27 -4.36 20.41
CA CYS A 508 2.18 -3.26 21.37
C CYS A 508 1.68 -3.68 22.78
N LEU A 509 1.03 -4.85 22.90
CA LEU A 509 0.59 -5.40 24.18
C LEU A 509 1.68 -6.20 24.91
N VAL A 510 2.79 -6.49 24.22
CA VAL A 510 3.96 -7.12 24.84
C VAL A 510 4.71 -6.03 25.61
N PRO A 511 4.95 -6.21 26.93
CA PRO A 511 5.71 -5.24 27.71
C PRO A 511 7.17 -5.26 27.26
N LEU A 512 7.59 -4.18 26.60
CA LEU A 512 8.94 -3.95 26.12
C LEU A 512 9.53 -2.72 26.83
N ASP A 513 10.82 -2.82 27.16
CA ASP A 513 11.56 -1.74 27.82
C ASP A 513 11.94 -0.63 26.83
N GLU A 514 12.53 0.46 27.34
CA GLU A 514 13.14 1.47 26.46
C GLU A 514 14.39 0.88 25.79
N GLY A 515 14.57 1.12 24.49
CA GLY A 515 15.72 0.63 23.73
C GLY A 515 15.38 0.04 22.37
N GLU A 516 16.41 -0.52 21.73
CA GLU A 516 16.30 -1.19 20.43
C GLU A 516 15.79 -2.63 20.60
N HIS A 517 14.80 -2.98 19.80
CA HIS A 517 14.17 -4.30 19.73
C HIS A 517 14.22 -4.84 18.31
N ARG A 518 14.40 -6.15 18.18
CA ARG A 518 14.42 -6.87 16.91
C ARG A 518 13.32 -7.91 16.89
N VAL A 519 12.45 -7.83 15.89
CA VAL A 519 11.32 -8.74 15.71
C VAL A 519 11.21 -9.24 14.28
N GLY A 520 10.82 -10.49 14.07
CA GLY A 520 10.60 -11.00 12.72
C GLY A 520 10.42 -12.51 12.64
N THR A 521 10.62 -13.08 11.46
CA THR A 521 10.60 -14.52 11.16
C THR A 521 12.01 -15.01 10.79
N ALA A 522 12.17 -16.31 10.52
CA ALA A 522 13.44 -16.83 10.00
C ALA A 522 13.89 -16.17 8.66
N GLN A 523 12.94 -15.65 7.89
CA GLN A 523 13.17 -15.08 6.55
C GLN A 523 13.21 -13.54 6.54
N SER A 524 12.77 -12.87 7.60
CA SER A 524 12.67 -11.41 7.65
C SER A 524 12.82 -10.87 9.06
N SER A 525 13.50 -9.74 9.24
CA SER A 525 13.72 -9.13 10.55
C SER A 525 13.56 -7.62 10.45
N GLN A 526 12.77 -7.06 11.37
CA GLN A 526 12.59 -5.63 11.57
C GLN A 526 13.25 -5.19 12.87
N VAL A 527 13.67 -3.93 12.90
CA VAL A 527 14.26 -3.28 14.07
C VAL A 527 13.41 -2.07 14.42
N PHE A 528 13.13 -1.86 15.70
CA PHE A 528 12.48 -0.64 16.17
C PHE A 528 13.05 -0.21 17.51
N THR A 529 12.94 1.07 17.83
CA THR A 529 13.41 1.62 19.09
C THR A 529 12.26 2.26 19.84
N LEU A 530 12.06 1.86 21.09
CA LEU A 530 11.12 2.49 22.00
C LEU A 530 11.82 3.55 22.83
N TYR A 531 11.16 4.70 23.03
CA TYR A 531 11.64 5.80 23.88
C TYR A 531 10.59 6.18 24.91
N ASP A 532 11.03 6.62 26.08
CA ASP A 532 10.12 7.16 27.10
C ASP A 532 9.60 8.57 26.78
N GLY A 533 10.23 9.28 25.85
CA GLY A 533 9.82 10.63 25.44
C GLY A 533 10.44 11.09 24.13
N LEU A 534 10.01 12.27 23.68
CA LEU A 534 10.60 12.99 22.55
C LEU A 534 11.93 13.62 22.97
N HIS A 535 13.04 12.98 22.60
CA HIS A 535 14.37 13.57 22.71
C HIS A 535 14.77 14.20 21.37
N GLU A 536 14.12 15.29 20.99
CA GLU A 536 14.58 16.07 19.85
C GLU A 536 15.92 16.72 20.19
N GLY A 537 16.97 16.36 19.44
CA GLY A 537 18.18 17.16 19.37
C GLY A 537 17.78 18.55 18.87
N LEU A 538 17.73 19.51 19.79
CA LEU A 538 17.22 20.83 19.50
C LEU A 538 18.04 21.48 18.36
N PRO A 539 17.39 22.12 17.36
CA PRO A 539 18.10 22.80 16.27
C PRO A 539 19.20 23.74 16.78
N PRO A 540 20.28 23.98 16.02
CA PRO A 540 21.27 24.99 16.35
C PRO A 540 20.57 26.32 16.64
N ARG A 541 20.94 26.97 17.74
CA ARG A 541 20.34 28.21 18.29
C ARG A 541 19.03 28.06 19.08
N THR A 542 18.53 26.85 19.29
CA THR A 542 17.42 26.66 20.23
C THR A 542 17.84 27.03 21.65
N GLY A 543 17.02 27.81 22.35
CA GLY A 543 17.37 28.42 23.63
C GLY A 543 18.23 29.68 23.54
N MET A 544 18.53 30.19 22.34
CA MET A 544 19.25 31.47 22.20
C MET A 544 18.37 32.70 22.36
N LEU A 545 17.04 32.58 22.44
CA LEU A 545 16.16 33.71 22.74
C LEU A 545 15.78 33.69 24.21
N GLY A 546 15.92 34.84 24.87
CA GLY A 546 15.56 34.98 26.27
C GLY A 546 15.65 36.41 26.75
N TYR A 547 15.17 36.61 27.97
CA TYR A 547 15.22 37.89 28.66
C TYR A 547 16.46 37.91 29.55
N ASP A 548 17.37 38.84 29.28
CA ASP A 548 18.51 39.12 30.14
C ASP A 548 18.01 39.53 31.54
N CYS A 549 18.55 38.91 32.58
CA CYS A 549 18.07 39.02 33.95
C CYS A 549 19.23 39.23 34.94
N ASN A 550 19.58 40.49 35.19
CA ASN A 550 20.46 40.87 36.29
C ASN A 550 19.63 41.26 37.52
N GLY A 551 18.91 40.29 38.09
CA GLY A 551 17.99 40.47 39.22
C GLY A 551 16.57 40.94 38.84
N THR A 552 16.37 41.50 37.64
CA THR A 552 15.05 41.78 37.06
C THR A 552 15.11 41.55 35.56
N ALA A 553 14.14 40.81 35.01
CA ALA A 553 14.10 40.49 33.59
C ALA A 553 13.79 41.74 32.76
N ARG A 554 14.58 41.97 31.70
CA ARG A 554 14.25 42.98 30.69
C ARG A 554 12.94 42.61 29.99
N ARG A 555 12.20 43.61 29.49
CA ARG A 555 10.91 43.41 28.82
C ARG A 555 11.03 43.00 27.35
N GLU A 556 12.22 43.11 26.78
CA GLU A 556 12.46 42.84 25.37
C GLU A 556 13.20 41.51 25.21
N LEU A 557 12.70 40.69 24.29
CA LEU A 557 13.31 39.43 23.91
C LEU A 557 14.59 39.72 23.12
N SER A 558 15.70 39.10 23.50
CA SER A 558 16.99 39.28 22.84
C SER A 558 17.70 37.95 22.62
N GLU A 559 18.67 37.95 21.71
CA GLU A 559 19.55 36.81 21.51
C GLU A 559 20.62 36.77 22.62
N VAL A 560 20.68 35.68 23.36
CA VAL A 560 21.36 35.55 24.65
C VAL A 560 22.24 34.31 24.68
N GLY A 561 23.55 34.49 24.85
CA GLY A 561 24.53 33.41 24.92
C GLY A 561 24.48 32.61 26.22
N ASN A 562 25.10 31.42 26.27
CA ASN A 562 25.00 30.47 27.39
C ASN A 562 25.55 30.96 28.75
N SER A 563 26.18 32.13 28.81
CA SER A 563 26.80 32.70 30.01
C SER A 563 26.04 33.96 30.44
N GLY A 564 25.20 33.84 31.46
CA GLY A 564 24.45 34.94 32.08
C GLY A 564 23.17 34.45 32.77
N ALA A 565 22.67 35.21 33.74
CA ALA A 565 21.35 34.96 34.32
C ALA A 565 20.29 35.41 33.31
N VAL A 566 19.67 34.44 32.63
CA VAL A 566 18.78 34.68 31.49
C VAL A 566 17.56 33.80 31.61
N ILE A 567 16.38 34.36 31.33
CA ILE A 567 15.12 33.62 31.33
C ILE A 567 14.76 33.24 29.89
N ARG A 568 14.85 31.93 29.59
CA ARG A 568 14.64 31.35 28.23
C ARG A 568 13.33 30.58 28.09
N GLY A 569 12.44 30.71 29.07
CA GLY A 569 11.17 29.99 29.18
C GLY A 569 10.45 30.38 30.48
N ALA A 570 9.44 29.62 30.88
CA ALA A 570 8.89 29.78 32.22
C ALA A 570 9.93 29.28 33.24
N TYR A 571 10.44 30.18 34.09
CA TYR A 571 11.19 29.75 35.28
C TYR A 571 10.21 29.10 36.24
N ALA A 572 10.23 27.77 36.29
CA ALA A 572 9.70 27.03 37.43
C ALA A 572 10.86 26.88 38.43
N PRO A 573 10.88 27.65 39.54
CA PRO A 573 11.79 27.38 40.64
C PRO A 573 11.62 25.92 41.09
N ASP A 574 12.68 25.31 41.61
CA ASP A 574 12.66 23.97 42.23
C ASP A 574 11.62 23.84 43.36
N SER A 575 11.08 24.96 43.83
CA SER A 575 10.04 25.07 44.85
C SER A 575 8.61 25.27 44.31
N ILE A 576 8.36 25.32 43.00
CA ILE A 576 6.97 25.33 42.50
C ILE A 576 6.38 23.93 42.68
N ARG A 577 5.58 23.80 43.73
CA ARG A 577 4.55 22.76 43.76
C ARG A 577 3.42 23.24 42.87
N LEU A 578 3.25 22.58 41.73
CA LEU A 578 2.06 22.78 40.92
C LEU A 578 0.84 22.40 41.76
N PRO A 579 -0.24 23.20 41.72
CA PRO A 579 -1.47 22.82 42.39
C PRO A 579 -1.93 21.47 41.83
N ARG A 580 -2.39 20.58 42.71
CA ARG A 580 -3.04 19.34 42.27
C ARG A 580 -4.32 19.74 41.56
N THR A 581 -4.47 19.36 40.29
CA THR A 581 -5.63 19.74 39.49
C THR A 581 -6.36 18.52 38.95
N GLU A 582 -7.65 18.69 38.70
CA GLU A 582 -8.55 17.67 38.16
C GLU A 582 -9.36 18.22 37.00
N LEU A 583 -9.70 17.36 36.04
CA LEU A 583 -10.52 17.73 34.89
C LEU A 583 -12.00 17.43 35.15
N VAL A 584 -12.82 18.48 35.07
CA VAL A 584 -14.27 18.44 35.22
C VAL A 584 -14.93 18.92 33.94
N ARG A 585 -16.03 18.30 33.51
CA ARG A 585 -16.71 18.74 32.29
C ARG A 585 -17.27 20.16 32.43
N SER A 586 -17.25 20.93 31.36
CA SER A 586 -17.73 22.32 31.33
C SER A 586 -19.25 22.46 31.43
N ASP A 587 -20.00 21.37 31.16
CA ASP A 587 -21.47 21.29 31.21
C ASP A 587 -22.02 20.82 32.58
N VAL A 588 -21.16 20.81 33.60
CA VAL A 588 -21.54 20.46 34.96
C VAL A 588 -22.32 21.61 35.60
N LEU A 589 -23.49 21.29 36.15
CA LEU A 589 -24.37 22.21 36.87
C LEU A 589 -23.83 22.53 38.27
N GLU A 590 -23.20 21.54 38.89
CA GLU A 590 -22.63 21.64 40.23
C GLU A 590 -21.48 20.66 40.41
N ALA A 591 -20.38 21.12 41.01
CA ALA A 591 -19.27 20.27 41.43
C ALA A 591 -18.82 20.66 42.83
N VAL A 592 -18.50 19.67 43.65
CA VAL A 592 -18.13 19.79 45.06
C VAL A 592 -16.96 18.87 45.35
N LEU A 593 -15.90 19.42 45.94
CA LEU A 593 -14.79 18.67 46.51
C LEU A 593 -15.10 18.35 47.96
N ILE A 594 -14.81 17.12 48.38
CA ILE A 594 -15.10 16.60 49.71
C ILE A 594 -13.81 16.07 50.34
N ASP A 595 -13.55 16.48 51.57
CA ASP A 595 -12.45 15.96 52.41
C ASP A 595 -12.95 14.90 53.41
N PRO A 596 -12.06 14.19 54.13
CA PRO A 596 -12.46 13.25 55.17
C PRO A 596 -13.02 13.90 56.45
N CYS A 597 -12.73 15.18 56.69
CA CYS A 597 -12.96 15.86 57.97
C CYS A 597 -14.26 16.66 58.03
N GLY A 598 -15.09 16.64 56.98
CA GLY A 598 -16.39 17.31 56.94
C GLY A 598 -16.43 18.61 56.13
N SER A 599 -15.37 18.96 55.41
CA SER A 599 -15.37 20.12 54.52
C SER A 599 -15.91 19.77 53.13
N ALA A 600 -16.88 20.55 52.66
CA ALA A 600 -17.36 20.54 51.28
C ALA A 600 -17.07 21.87 50.61
N ARG A 601 -16.30 21.85 49.52
CA ARG A 601 -15.94 23.04 48.76
C ARG A 601 -16.57 23.00 47.38
N ARG A 602 -17.48 23.93 47.10
CA ARG A 602 -18.03 24.09 45.75
C ARG A 602 -16.93 24.54 44.80
N VAL A 603 -16.83 23.84 43.67
CA VAL A 603 -15.91 24.18 42.59
C VAL A 603 -16.46 25.39 41.84
N LYS A 604 -15.64 26.44 41.72
CA LYS A 604 -15.98 27.63 40.96
C LYS A 604 -15.77 27.33 39.47
N GLN A 605 -16.84 27.44 38.68
CA GLN A 605 -16.73 27.33 37.22
C GLN A 605 -15.85 28.48 36.71
N GLN A 606 -14.70 28.14 36.12
CA GLN A 606 -13.85 29.14 35.47
C GLN A 606 -14.51 29.54 34.14
N SER A 607 -14.70 30.84 33.94
CA SER A 607 -15.14 31.36 32.65
C SER A 607 -14.03 31.19 31.62
N VAL A 608 -14.37 30.81 30.40
CA VAL A 608 -13.42 30.74 29.29
C VAL A 608 -12.68 32.08 29.17
N PRO A 609 -11.32 32.09 29.18
CA PRO A 609 -10.56 33.33 29.05
C PRO A 609 -10.96 34.11 27.79
N ALA A 610 -11.11 35.44 27.89
CA ALA A 610 -11.57 36.29 26.80
C ALA A 610 -10.72 36.16 25.51
N TRP A 611 -9.41 35.87 25.66
CA TRP A 611 -8.53 35.64 24.52
C TRP A 611 -8.86 34.33 23.79
N MET A 612 -9.29 33.27 24.50
CA MET A 612 -9.72 32.01 23.86
C MET A 612 -11.03 32.22 23.10
N VAL A 613 -11.94 33.02 23.66
CA VAL A 613 -13.20 33.36 23.00
C VAL A 613 -12.96 34.11 21.68
N THR A 614 -11.94 34.96 21.63
CA THR A 614 -11.62 35.78 20.45
C THR A 614 -10.73 35.10 19.42
N ARG A 615 -9.90 34.12 19.82
CA ARG A 615 -8.89 33.51 18.94
C ARG A 615 -9.15 32.06 18.58
N LEU A 616 -9.96 31.34 19.35
CA LEU A 616 -10.25 29.93 19.11
C LEU A 616 -11.70 29.76 18.63
N PRO A 617 -11.92 28.93 17.59
CA PRO A 617 -13.26 28.54 17.19
C PRO A 617 -13.94 27.78 18.33
N GLU A 618 -15.27 27.82 18.36
CA GLU A 618 -16.07 27.36 19.50
C GLU A 618 -15.86 25.86 19.81
N ASP A 619 -15.57 25.06 18.78
CA ASP A 619 -15.27 23.62 18.86
C ASP A 619 -13.88 23.32 19.44
N ALA A 620 -12.94 24.28 19.40
CA ALA A 620 -11.61 24.15 20.00
C ALA A 620 -11.59 24.49 21.50
N ARG A 621 -12.70 25.02 22.04
CA ARG A 621 -12.87 25.25 23.48
C ARG A 621 -13.25 23.91 24.11
N GLY A 622 -12.26 23.19 24.64
CA GLY A 622 -12.45 21.85 25.18
C GLY A 622 -13.67 21.70 26.11
N SER A 623 -14.25 20.50 26.16
CA SER A 623 -15.43 20.20 26.98
C SER A 623 -15.12 20.00 28.46
N CYS A 624 -13.90 20.32 28.90
CA CYS A 624 -13.40 20.14 30.25
C CYS A 624 -12.75 21.44 30.78
N LEU A 625 -12.86 21.65 32.08
CA LEU A 625 -12.27 22.73 32.85
C LEU A 625 -11.31 22.11 33.88
N GLU A 626 -10.20 22.79 34.11
CA GLU A 626 -9.25 22.43 35.15
C GLU A 626 -9.71 22.99 36.50
N VAL A 627 -9.71 22.13 37.52
CA VAL A 627 -10.15 22.43 38.88
C VAL A 627 -9.01 22.16 39.83
N GLU A 628 -8.57 23.18 40.54
CA GLU A 628 -7.62 23.03 41.62
C GLU A 628 -8.24 22.26 42.80
N VAL A 629 -7.56 21.19 43.20
CA VAL A 629 -7.89 20.31 44.31
C VAL A 629 -6.96 20.66 45.47
N PRO A 630 -7.46 21.30 46.53
CA PRO A 630 -6.64 21.59 47.70
C PRO A 630 -6.17 20.29 48.37
N GLU A 631 -5.08 20.40 49.12
CA GLU A 631 -4.55 19.28 49.91
C GLU A 631 -5.61 18.77 50.90
N GLY A 632 -5.70 17.45 51.07
CA GLY A 632 -6.68 16.79 51.95
C GLY A 632 -8.02 16.46 51.30
N TYR A 633 -8.37 17.03 50.13
CA TYR A 633 -9.59 16.64 49.41
C TYR A 633 -9.38 15.33 48.65
N VAL A 634 -10.34 14.41 48.80
CA VAL A 634 -10.21 13.01 48.35
C VAL A 634 -11.34 12.57 47.42
N TRP A 635 -12.46 13.29 47.39
CA TRP A 635 -13.58 13.01 46.51
C TRP A 635 -14.00 14.25 45.72
N LEU A 636 -14.39 14.04 44.47
CA LEU A 636 -15.08 15.00 43.63
C LEU A 636 -16.47 14.46 43.31
N VAL A 637 -17.50 15.22 43.70
CA VAL A 637 -18.90 14.92 43.40
C VAL A 637 -19.41 15.98 42.44
N TYR A 638 -20.01 15.57 41.33
CA TYR A 638 -20.52 16.52 40.34
C TYR A 638 -21.83 16.07 39.71
N ARG A 639 -22.60 17.05 39.25
CA ARG A 639 -23.93 16.89 38.64
C ARG A 639 -23.93 17.45 37.23
N THR A 640 -24.33 16.62 36.28
CA THR A 640 -24.72 17.05 34.93
C THR A 640 -26.25 17.12 34.84
N THR A 641 -26.79 17.59 33.72
CA THR A 641 -28.23 17.53 33.45
C THR A 641 -28.80 16.11 33.50
N ALA A 642 -27.97 15.09 33.21
CA ALA A 642 -28.39 13.70 33.15
C ALA A 642 -28.24 12.93 34.47
N ARG A 643 -27.18 13.19 35.26
CA ARG A 643 -26.88 12.41 36.48
C ARG A 643 -25.87 13.07 37.42
N TRP A 644 -25.87 12.58 38.67
CA TRP A 644 -24.77 12.73 39.61
C TRP A 644 -23.65 11.72 39.33
N SER A 645 -22.42 12.08 39.68
CA SER A 645 -21.23 11.24 39.53
C SER A 645 -20.26 11.51 40.66
N VAL A 646 -19.54 10.47 41.08
CA VAL A 646 -18.52 10.51 42.15
C VAL A 646 -17.20 10.02 41.57
N ARG A 647 -16.13 10.74 41.83
CA ARG A 647 -14.76 10.35 41.45
C ARG A 647 -13.85 10.41 42.67
N ALA A 648 -13.14 9.31 42.91
CA ALA A 648 -12.02 9.26 43.85
C ALA A 648 -10.85 10.06 43.27
N LEU A 649 -10.25 10.92 44.08
CA LEU A 649 -9.10 11.74 43.67
C LEU A 649 -7.76 11.07 44.04
N ALA A 650 -7.78 10.06 44.92
CA ALA A 650 -6.63 9.27 45.32
C ALA A 650 -6.92 7.77 45.12
N ALA A 651 -5.89 6.92 45.18
CA ALA A 651 -6.09 5.48 45.17
C ALA A 651 -6.91 5.05 46.39
N ALA A 652 -7.76 4.03 46.25
CA ALA A 652 -8.69 3.64 47.31
C ALA A 652 -8.00 3.29 48.64
N ALA A 653 -6.77 2.77 48.60
CA ALA A 653 -5.96 2.48 49.80
C ALA A 653 -5.49 3.74 50.55
N ASP A 654 -5.41 4.88 49.85
CA ASP A 654 -4.87 6.14 50.38
C ASP A 654 -5.97 7.12 50.81
N ILE A 655 -7.24 6.77 50.62
CA ILE A 655 -8.38 7.60 51.03
C ILE A 655 -8.68 7.32 52.51
N PRO A 656 -8.53 8.32 53.41
CA PRO A 656 -8.82 8.13 54.83
C PRO A 656 -10.29 7.86 55.09
N ALA A 657 -10.58 7.17 56.19
CA ALA A 657 -11.94 7.02 56.70
C ALA A 657 -12.54 8.39 57.05
N PRO A 658 -13.86 8.59 56.83
CA PRO A 658 -14.52 9.85 57.11
C PRO A 658 -14.63 10.08 58.62
N ALA A 659 -14.24 11.27 59.07
CA ALA A 659 -14.39 11.76 60.44
C ALA A 659 -14.99 13.19 60.47
N PRO A 660 -16.17 13.43 59.87
CA PRO A 660 -16.85 14.72 59.92
C PRO A 660 -17.41 15.03 61.32
N SER A 661 -17.58 16.31 61.63
CA SER A 661 -18.35 16.79 62.78
C SER A 661 -19.85 16.59 62.57
N HIS A 662 -20.60 16.57 63.66
CA HIS A 662 -22.07 16.43 63.62
C HIS A 662 -22.80 17.60 62.95
N ASP A 663 -22.13 18.75 62.79
CA ASP A 663 -22.71 19.97 62.21
C ASP A 663 -22.35 20.16 60.71
N ASP A 664 -21.61 19.22 60.10
CA ASP A 664 -21.11 19.32 58.72
C ASP A 664 -22.18 18.97 57.66
N TYR A 665 -23.31 19.66 57.72
CA TYR A 665 -24.48 19.37 56.88
C TYR A 665 -24.23 19.56 55.38
N ALA A 666 -23.35 20.50 54.98
CA ALA A 666 -23.02 20.73 53.58
C ALA A 666 -22.25 19.53 52.98
N TRP A 667 -21.35 18.94 53.76
CA TRP A 667 -20.64 17.72 53.43
C TRP A 667 -21.58 16.53 53.36
N ALA A 668 -22.43 16.34 54.37
CA ALA A 668 -23.39 15.25 54.39
C ALA A 668 -24.35 15.33 53.20
N HIS A 669 -24.85 16.52 52.88
CA HIS A 669 -25.71 16.74 51.72
C HIS A 669 -25.00 16.40 50.40
N ALA A 670 -23.74 16.82 50.22
CA ALA A 670 -22.98 16.53 49.00
C ALA A 670 -22.72 15.03 48.81
N VAL A 671 -22.39 14.31 49.90
CA VAL A 671 -22.21 12.85 49.88
C VAL A 671 -23.53 12.13 49.57
N LEU A 672 -24.61 12.46 50.28
CA LEU A 672 -25.91 11.82 50.12
C LEU A 672 -26.53 12.06 48.74
N SER A 673 -26.29 13.24 48.14
CA SER A 673 -26.76 13.57 46.78
C SER A 673 -26.22 12.61 45.71
N ALA A 674 -25.12 11.90 45.99
CA ALA A 674 -24.51 10.94 45.10
C ALA A 674 -24.25 9.56 45.75
N ALA A 675 -24.99 9.22 46.80
CA ALA A 675 -24.79 8.00 47.60
C ALA A 675 -24.75 6.73 46.74
N GLU A 676 -25.71 6.58 45.82
CA GLU A 676 -25.85 5.40 44.95
C GLU A 676 -24.89 5.35 43.76
N ARG A 677 -23.98 6.32 43.61
CA ARG A 677 -23.17 6.47 42.39
C ARG A 677 -21.81 5.78 42.45
N SER A 678 -21.43 5.22 43.61
CA SER A 678 -20.25 4.39 43.77
C SER A 678 -20.54 3.29 44.79
N HIS A 679 -20.09 2.07 44.51
CA HIS A 679 -20.21 0.93 45.42
C HIS A 679 -18.88 0.53 46.04
N THR A 680 -17.86 1.41 45.95
CA THR A 680 -16.57 1.15 46.58
C THR A 680 -16.72 1.14 48.12
N PRO A 681 -16.09 0.20 48.84
CA PRO A 681 -16.20 0.11 50.31
C PRO A 681 -15.85 1.42 51.02
N VAL A 682 -14.86 2.15 50.50
CA VAL A 682 -14.44 3.43 51.05
C VAL A 682 -15.52 4.51 50.89
N TRP A 683 -16.17 4.60 49.72
CA TRP A 683 -17.28 5.53 49.52
C TRP A 683 -18.50 5.21 50.38
N LEU A 684 -18.83 3.92 50.54
CA LEU A 684 -19.93 3.50 51.41
C LEU A 684 -19.72 3.93 52.88
N SER A 685 -18.46 4.01 53.33
CA SER A 685 -18.12 4.55 54.65
C SER A 685 -18.46 6.05 54.76
N TYR A 686 -18.24 6.83 53.69
CA TYR A 686 -18.62 8.25 53.64
C TYR A 686 -20.14 8.42 53.63
N VAL A 687 -20.86 7.58 52.87
CA VAL A 687 -22.33 7.56 52.86
C VAL A 687 -22.88 7.28 54.26
N ALA A 688 -22.39 6.22 54.93
CA ALA A 688 -22.83 5.87 56.28
C ALA A 688 -22.57 7.01 57.30
N ALA A 689 -21.41 7.67 57.23
CA ALA A 689 -21.12 8.82 58.08
C ALA A 689 -22.05 10.02 57.80
N ALA A 690 -22.40 10.26 56.53
CA ALA A 690 -23.32 11.32 56.14
C ALA A 690 -24.77 11.04 56.57
N GLU A 691 -25.22 9.79 56.54
CA GLU A 691 -26.54 9.37 57.03
C GLU A 691 -26.71 9.65 58.53
N VAL A 692 -25.66 9.42 59.33
CA VAL A 692 -25.67 9.73 60.78
C VAL A 692 -25.86 11.23 61.04
N ILE A 693 -25.24 12.09 60.23
CA ILE A 693 -25.40 13.55 60.33
C ILE A 693 -26.81 13.98 59.89
N ALA A 694 -27.33 13.42 58.80
CA ALA A 694 -28.67 13.73 58.30
C ALA A 694 -29.77 13.27 59.25
N GLY A 695 -29.63 12.10 59.88
CA GLY A 695 -30.60 11.56 60.84
C GLY A 695 -30.75 12.40 62.11
N LYS A 696 -29.73 13.18 62.50
CA LYS A 696 -29.78 14.10 63.65
C LYS A 696 -30.46 15.44 63.37
N ARG A 697 -30.71 15.79 62.10
CA ARG A 697 -31.40 17.05 61.71
C ARG A 697 -32.93 16.91 61.70
N GLY A 698 -33.42 15.67 61.71
CA GLY A 698 -34.85 15.32 61.72
C GLY A 698 -35.41 14.93 63.10
N ALA A 699 -34.58 14.97 64.14
CA ALA A 699 -34.96 14.87 65.56
C ALA A 699 -34.79 16.26 66.20
#